data_AF-A0AAD0LRK2-F1
#
_entry.id   AF-A0AAD0LRK2-F1
#
_cell.length_a   1.000
_cell.length_b   1.000
_cell.length_c   1.000
_cell.angle_alpha   90.00
_cell.angle_beta   90.00
_cell.angle_gamma   90.00
#
_symmetry.space_group_name_H-M   'P 1'
#
loop_
_entity.id
_entity.type
_entity.pdbx_description
1 polymer ?
#
loop_
_entity_poly.entity_id
_entity_poly.type
_entity_poly.pdbx_seq_one_letter_code
_entity_poly.pdbx_strand_id
1 'polypeptide(L)'
;MEFIIMPIALTVFGVEAEGLDLTLAHVILRTVRGPGTYPEPNLPQGMMTDGAYRTKISDSEVTLVTWDKILSEAEEHFVGNEFIQGRFFIPVECPIAGGQMIVGHPFGPVIVKEKSQRARVTGTGLLLRKGIVSDSLLVDLNETLNKSLKPGAAPKALLSISLKLCELSGMGEVLKTRPQIGGVEYFFRAVGVGGIDGPLFEIVPKKPDFRTKEPMLQVSVHRFAAPLDLSFKLQVTLKNYDEVIRSKLIKIEAGISEVTLSAPIHITDVSVSVFDNVGELADELSVQFLQGTVFGLSMLGELDKLPPLFPGNPKSQDLESRARIHTMAFEGPSIGDRSGGLDLLRKQAISVSALIGPHLTGAENIWFEQGVESQIEVIRWIKKKIEHPGVTTAYLVDPYLGSEAVKRVVARQGNETAEVIILVSPGNIDPDAEKANTSNKSNYLENLKSTMNEWAHQLTGRISVVHIKRGNGSEQAFHDRYLCTIDQKGTPTTYMLSNSLSKAAGYWPFAICELNKTMSRQVHAYILNLIDGNLSNKNFQAELIWKKEKVQYSHPGRRSRFYHFESDPDWQPIKDFLSDIFNIIIRNSTYKPQVDARLNEFLSIWPKGKNEDLLAEELFKVVSHRDAIVAFVSERLRTNGRNNIADHLDNELLDSFLEQLPGPYQQGRWFVPSDARQSVLVSLGRTVARKQNASNFIRSKLNSKINELIMMIETQRNDRSAEAVQVALSLSTIALQVVAEAEGMDLRFRNGIAIDYIHWLGRIMRSDAAASMFPIHGNIFPDWLEDLTSVSQQLAKARLALGEPLDASIALIKNDLWVAPILKESIAAALIVP
;
A
#
# COMPACT_ATOMS: atom_id res chain seq x y z
N MET A 1 20.83 -28.74 36.20
CA MET A 1 20.97 -27.47 35.45
C MET A 1 19.95 -26.54 36.09
N GLU A 2 20.40 -25.67 36.98
CA GLU A 2 19.50 -24.70 37.62
C GLU A 2 19.13 -23.67 36.55
N PHE A 3 17.85 -23.59 36.21
CA PHE A 3 17.35 -22.45 35.46
C PHE A 3 17.50 -21.24 36.38
N ILE A 4 18.34 -20.28 36.00
CA ILE A 4 18.40 -18.98 36.68
C ILE A 4 17.00 -18.37 36.55
N ILE A 5 16.26 -18.36 37.67
CA ILE A 5 14.94 -17.75 37.71
C ILE A 5 15.17 -16.26 37.52
N MET A 6 14.66 -15.73 36.41
CA MET A 6 14.79 -14.32 36.06
C MET A 6 13.71 -13.55 36.80
N PRO A 7 14.05 -12.48 37.53
CA PRO A 7 13.10 -11.83 38.42
C PRO A 7 11.87 -11.30 37.66
N ILE A 8 10.69 -11.35 38.26
CA ILE A 8 9.43 -10.92 37.64
C ILE A 8 9.02 -9.55 38.19
N ALA A 9 8.90 -8.55 37.30
CA ALA A 9 8.25 -7.29 37.63
C ALA A 9 6.74 -7.42 37.43
N LEU A 10 5.98 -7.01 38.45
CA LEU A 10 4.54 -6.95 38.52
C LEU A 10 4.09 -5.49 38.54
N THR A 11 3.37 -5.05 37.52
CA THR A 11 2.62 -3.78 37.53
C THR A 11 1.13 -4.06 37.68
N VAL A 12 0.52 -3.49 38.71
CA VAL A 12 -0.92 -3.54 38.98
C VAL A 12 -1.53 -2.17 38.67
N PHE A 13 -2.63 -2.16 37.91
CA PHE A 13 -3.36 -0.94 37.57
C PHE A 13 -4.77 -0.96 38.18
N GLY A 14 -5.07 0.08 38.94
CA GLY A 14 -6.35 0.32 39.60
C GLY A 14 -6.92 1.69 39.28
N VAL A 15 -8.15 1.91 39.70
CA VAL A 15 -8.97 3.06 39.33
C VAL A 15 -9.64 3.61 40.59
N GLU A 16 -9.46 4.91 40.84
CA GLU A 16 -10.11 5.65 41.94
C GLU A 16 -10.83 6.89 41.40
N ALA A 17 -11.91 7.30 42.07
CA ALA A 17 -12.65 8.53 41.79
C ALA A 17 -13.40 8.99 43.06
N GLU A 18 -14.03 10.16 43.03
CA GLU A 18 -14.87 10.63 44.13
C GLU A 18 -16.07 9.67 44.33
N GLY A 19 -16.18 9.07 45.52
CA GLY A 19 -17.19 8.04 45.80
C GLY A 19 -16.94 6.67 45.15
N LEU A 20 -15.70 6.38 44.72
CA LEU A 20 -15.28 5.12 44.14
C LEU A 20 -14.09 4.53 44.92
N ASP A 21 -14.30 3.38 45.56
CA ASP A 21 -13.22 2.60 46.16
C ASP A 21 -12.25 2.08 45.09
N LEU A 22 -10.97 1.96 45.46
CA LEU A 22 -9.89 1.62 44.55
C LEU A 22 -10.10 0.24 43.89
N THR A 23 -10.53 0.26 42.62
CA THR A 23 -10.98 -0.93 41.88
C THR A 23 -9.92 -1.39 40.88
N LEU A 24 -9.64 -2.69 40.81
CA LEU A 24 -8.69 -3.26 39.86
C LEU A 24 -9.16 -3.13 38.40
N ALA A 25 -8.25 -2.78 37.48
CA ALA A 25 -8.52 -2.72 36.05
C ALA A 25 -7.69 -3.69 35.20
N HIS A 26 -6.38 -3.81 35.48
CA HIS A 26 -5.47 -4.66 34.71
C HIS A 26 -4.20 -5.02 35.49
N VAL A 27 -3.54 -6.12 35.10
CA VAL A 27 -2.26 -6.56 35.68
C VAL A 27 -1.30 -6.98 34.58
N ILE A 28 -0.05 -6.52 34.65
CA ILE A 28 1.03 -6.91 33.74
C ILE A 28 2.20 -7.49 34.54
N LEU A 29 2.66 -8.66 34.12
CA LEU A 29 3.87 -9.32 34.59
C LEU A 29 4.92 -9.29 33.47
N ARG A 30 6.18 -9.05 33.83
CA ARG A 30 7.33 -8.96 32.91
C ARG A 30 8.51 -9.70 33.50
N THR A 31 9.29 -10.37 32.65
CA THR A 31 10.59 -10.92 33.09
C THR A 31 11.66 -9.83 33.01
N VAL A 32 12.30 -9.50 34.13
CA VAL A 32 13.32 -8.46 34.26
C VAL A 32 14.69 -9.00 33.85
N ARG A 33 15.37 -8.29 32.94
CA ARG A 33 16.74 -8.61 32.49
C ARG A 33 17.66 -7.39 32.54
N GLY A 34 18.26 -7.16 33.71
CA GLY A 34 19.27 -6.11 33.88
C GLY A 34 18.74 -4.68 33.68
N PRO A 35 19.63 -3.69 33.53
CA PRO A 35 19.29 -2.26 33.46
C PRO A 35 18.79 -1.80 32.07
N GLY A 36 17.88 -2.57 31.48
CA GLY A 36 17.03 -2.15 30.35
C GLY A 36 17.34 -2.78 28.99
N THR A 37 16.36 -3.50 28.43
CA THR A 37 15.59 -3.01 27.25
C THR A 37 14.30 -3.76 27.00
N TYR A 38 13.63 -4.21 28.06
CA TYR A 38 12.18 -4.25 28.09
C TYR A 38 11.69 -2.79 27.98
N PRO A 39 10.58 -2.47 27.27
CA PRO A 39 9.98 -1.15 27.45
C PRO A 39 9.47 -1.07 28.89
N GLU A 40 10.23 -0.37 29.74
CA GLU A 40 9.82 -0.03 31.10
C GLU A 40 8.39 0.54 31.03
N PRO A 41 7.52 0.26 32.02
CA PRO A 41 6.29 1.02 32.11
C PRO A 41 6.68 2.50 32.13
N ASN A 42 5.99 3.35 31.34
CA ASN A 42 6.35 4.76 31.14
C ASN A 42 5.98 5.59 32.39
N LEU A 43 6.60 5.26 33.51
CA LEU A 43 6.42 5.88 34.82
C LEU A 43 7.45 7.01 35.01
N PRO A 44 7.13 8.04 35.80
CA PRO A 44 8.08 9.11 36.10
C PRO A 44 9.37 8.58 36.73
N GLN A 45 10.52 9.08 36.28
CA GLN A 45 11.84 8.59 36.72
C GLN A 45 12.07 8.75 38.23
N GLY A 46 12.62 7.70 38.86
CA GLY A 46 13.20 7.77 40.22
C GLY A 46 12.42 7.09 41.35
N MET A 47 11.42 6.24 41.07
CA MET A 47 10.45 5.75 42.07
C MET A 47 10.32 4.21 42.16
N MET A 48 11.44 3.48 42.19
CA MET A 48 11.50 2.00 42.31
C MET A 48 11.25 1.44 43.74
N THR A 49 10.59 2.18 44.63
CA THR A 49 10.38 1.76 46.04
C THR A 49 9.03 2.26 46.60
N ASP A 50 8.15 1.30 46.91
CA ASP A 50 7.05 1.37 47.88
C ASP A 50 6.05 2.55 47.80
N GLY A 51 5.53 2.85 46.61
CA GLY A 51 4.49 3.87 46.44
C GLY A 51 3.47 3.56 45.34
N ALA A 52 2.18 3.82 45.61
CA ALA A 52 1.14 3.81 44.58
C ALA A 52 1.12 5.15 43.83
N TYR A 53 1.41 5.14 42.53
CA TYR A 53 1.43 6.33 41.70
C TYR A 53 0.03 6.70 41.20
N ARG A 54 -0.38 7.96 41.39
CA ARG A 54 -1.70 8.49 41.01
C ARG A 54 -1.59 9.38 39.79
N THR A 55 -2.17 8.93 38.68
CA THR A 55 -2.21 9.67 37.42
C THR A 55 -3.62 10.17 37.16
N LYS A 56 -3.87 11.47 37.35
CA LYS A 56 -5.15 12.06 36.96
C LYS A 56 -5.30 11.97 35.45
N ILE A 57 -6.40 11.40 34.96
CA ILE A 57 -6.62 11.29 33.51
C ILE A 57 -7.30 12.56 33.00
N SER A 58 -6.74 13.17 31.95
CA SER A 58 -7.34 14.33 31.30
C SER A 58 -8.78 14.06 30.88
N ASP A 59 -9.63 15.08 31.05
CA ASP A 59 -11.05 15.06 30.71
C ASP A 59 -11.92 14.00 31.41
N SER A 60 -11.44 13.45 32.54
CA SER A 60 -12.17 12.50 33.38
C SER A 60 -12.20 12.91 34.86
N GLU A 61 -13.19 12.42 35.60
CA GLU A 61 -13.29 12.52 37.07
C GLU A 61 -12.48 11.40 37.78
N VAL A 62 -11.74 10.61 36.99
CA VAL A 62 -11.06 9.38 37.39
C VAL A 62 -9.54 9.54 37.42
N THR A 63 -8.93 8.93 38.43
CA THR A 63 -7.47 8.82 38.59
C THR A 63 -7.06 7.36 38.41
N LEU A 64 -6.06 7.12 37.57
CA LEU A 64 -5.45 5.81 37.40
C LEU A 64 -4.36 5.64 38.46
N VAL A 65 -4.50 4.62 39.30
CA VAL A 65 -3.52 4.24 40.32
C VAL A 65 -2.66 3.11 39.77
N THR A 66 -1.35 3.25 39.83
CA THR A 66 -0.39 2.23 39.37
C THR A 66 0.54 1.85 40.52
N TRP A 67 0.79 0.56 40.70
CA TRP A 67 1.75 0.04 41.67
C TRP A 67 2.66 -0.97 40.98
N ASP A 68 3.96 -0.90 41.24
CA ASP A 68 4.97 -1.74 40.59
C ASP A 68 5.86 -2.39 41.67
N LYS A 69 6.16 -3.68 41.50
CA LYS A 69 6.98 -4.48 42.42
C LYS A 69 7.81 -5.50 41.64
N ILE A 70 9.07 -5.70 42.03
CA ILE A 70 9.82 -6.90 41.67
C ILE A 70 9.46 -8.00 42.67
N LEU A 71 8.97 -9.14 42.19
CA LEU A 71 8.55 -10.27 43.00
C LEU A 71 9.76 -10.93 43.69
N SER A 72 9.51 -11.60 44.82
CA SER A 72 10.47 -12.51 45.42
C SER A 72 10.42 -13.88 44.76
N GLU A 73 11.51 -14.64 44.86
CA GLU A 73 11.66 -15.99 44.27
C GLU A 73 10.49 -16.95 44.65
N ALA A 74 9.96 -16.83 45.87
CA ALA A 74 8.80 -17.60 46.32
C ALA A 74 7.49 -17.19 45.63
N GLU A 75 7.28 -15.89 45.41
CA GLU A 75 6.13 -15.36 44.67
C GLU A 75 6.20 -15.74 43.19
N GLU A 76 7.40 -15.72 42.59
CA GLU A 76 7.62 -16.10 41.19
C GLU A 76 7.27 -17.57 40.94
N HIS A 77 7.70 -18.46 41.83
CA HIS A 77 7.35 -19.87 41.78
C HIS A 77 5.84 -20.08 41.92
N PHE A 78 5.18 -19.31 42.80
CA PHE A 78 3.74 -19.36 42.98
C PHE A 78 2.98 -18.88 41.72
N VAL A 79 3.39 -17.75 41.13
CA VAL A 79 2.82 -17.21 39.88
C VAL A 79 2.96 -18.21 38.73
N GLY A 80 4.10 -18.90 38.63
CA GLY A 80 4.33 -19.92 37.59
C GLY A 80 3.31 -21.07 37.63
N ASN A 81 2.99 -21.55 38.83
CA ASN A 81 2.09 -22.69 39.05
C ASN A 81 0.61 -22.32 38.88
N GLU A 82 0.17 -21.19 39.47
CA GLU A 82 -1.23 -20.77 39.43
C GLU A 82 -1.67 -20.31 38.03
N PHE A 83 -0.75 -19.75 37.22
CA PHE A 83 -1.04 -19.37 35.83
C PHE A 83 -1.55 -20.52 34.97
N ILE A 84 -1.08 -21.75 35.21
CA ILE A 84 -1.51 -22.96 34.50
C ILE A 84 -2.97 -23.30 34.85
N GLN A 85 -3.38 -22.98 36.08
CA GLN A 85 -4.74 -23.20 36.59
C GLN A 85 -5.71 -22.05 36.28
N GLY A 86 -5.27 -21.02 35.55
CA GLY A 86 -6.09 -19.82 35.27
C GLY A 86 -6.24 -18.89 36.47
N ARG A 87 -5.25 -18.87 37.38
CA ARG A 87 -5.29 -18.13 38.65
C ARG A 87 -4.08 -17.22 38.85
N PHE A 88 -4.30 -16.10 39.51
CA PHE A 88 -3.22 -15.19 39.93
C PHE A 88 -3.58 -14.52 41.25
N PHE A 89 -2.64 -14.44 42.18
CA PHE A 89 -2.81 -13.79 43.48
C PHE A 89 -2.10 -12.43 43.46
N ILE A 90 -2.82 -11.37 43.83
CA ILE A 90 -2.21 -10.06 44.02
C ILE A 90 -1.53 -10.03 45.39
N PRO A 91 -0.25 -9.63 45.50
CA PRO A 91 0.46 -9.53 46.77
C PRO A 91 -0.32 -8.71 47.81
N VAL A 92 -0.25 -9.11 49.09
CA VAL A 92 -1.09 -8.54 50.17
C VAL A 92 -0.72 -7.08 50.46
N GLU A 93 0.54 -6.72 50.25
CA GLU A 93 1.07 -5.37 50.31
C GLU A 93 0.63 -4.46 49.15
N CYS A 94 0.00 -4.99 48.10
CA CYS A 94 -0.47 -4.18 46.99
C CYS A 94 -1.66 -3.32 47.45
N PRO A 95 -1.57 -1.97 47.35
CA PRO A 95 -2.68 -1.10 47.73
C PRO A 95 -3.88 -1.22 46.78
N ILE A 96 -3.71 -1.83 45.61
CA ILE A 96 -4.76 -2.08 44.61
C ILE A 96 -5.17 -3.54 44.74
N ALA A 97 -6.30 -3.82 45.40
CA ALA A 97 -6.85 -5.17 45.54
C ALA A 97 -5.86 -6.22 46.12
N GLY A 98 -4.97 -5.82 47.03
CA GLY A 98 -4.01 -6.72 47.67
C GLY A 98 -4.68 -7.90 48.37
N GLY A 99 -4.14 -9.10 48.15
CA GLY A 99 -4.72 -10.36 48.63
C GLY A 99 -5.90 -10.89 47.80
N GLN A 100 -6.33 -10.22 46.73
CA GLN A 100 -7.37 -10.75 45.83
C GLN A 100 -6.80 -11.84 44.91
N MET A 101 -7.56 -12.93 44.76
CA MET A 101 -7.33 -13.94 43.72
C MET A 101 -8.14 -13.59 42.47
N ILE A 102 -7.44 -13.42 41.35
CA ILE A 102 -8.04 -13.33 40.01
C ILE A 102 -8.18 -14.76 39.47
N VAL A 103 -9.38 -15.10 39.01
CA VAL A 103 -9.67 -16.37 38.34
C VAL A 103 -10.23 -16.08 36.95
N GLY A 104 -9.85 -16.89 35.96
CA GLY A 104 -10.34 -16.74 34.59
C GLY A 104 -9.76 -17.77 33.62
N HIS A 105 -9.97 -17.53 32.33
CA HIS A 105 -9.53 -18.41 31.27
C HIS A 105 -8.05 -18.15 30.90
N PRO A 106 -7.15 -19.16 31.05
CA PRO A 106 -5.77 -18.99 30.64
C PRO A 106 -5.61 -18.96 29.11
N PHE A 107 -4.54 -18.33 28.63
CA PHE A 107 -4.16 -18.33 27.22
C PHE A 107 -2.64 -18.25 27.00
N GLY A 108 -2.21 -18.67 25.82
CA GLY A 108 -0.82 -18.67 25.39
C GLY A 108 -0.05 -19.93 25.81
N PRO A 109 1.29 -19.96 25.61
CA PRO A 109 2.11 -18.85 25.09
C PRO A 109 1.77 -18.51 23.63
N VAL A 110 1.67 -17.21 23.34
CA VAL A 110 1.48 -16.65 22.00
C VAL A 110 2.72 -15.88 21.62
N ILE A 111 3.21 -16.10 20.40
CA ILE A 111 4.35 -15.35 19.85
C ILE A 111 3.90 -13.93 19.52
N VAL A 112 4.66 -12.95 20.02
CA VAL A 112 4.52 -11.53 19.77
C VAL A 112 5.83 -11.04 19.15
N LYS A 113 5.75 -10.48 17.94
CA LYS A 113 6.91 -9.89 17.26
C LYS A 113 7.14 -8.47 17.78
N GLU A 114 8.13 -8.30 18.65
CA GLU A 114 8.59 -6.98 19.07
C GLU A 114 9.43 -6.35 17.95
N LYS A 115 9.23 -5.05 17.67
CA LYS A 115 10.06 -4.30 16.72
C LYS A 115 11.09 -3.47 17.48
N SER A 116 12.35 -3.88 17.43
CA SER A 116 13.47 -3.04 17.87
C SER A 116 13.97 -2.18 16.71
N GLN A 117 14.06 -0.87 16.92
CA GLN A 117 14.73 0.05 16.00
C GLN A 117 16.06 0.49 16.60
N ARG A 118 17.17 0.00 16.03
CA ARG A 118 18.51 0.57 16.24
C ARG A 118 18.91 1.34 14.99
N ALA A 119 19.77 2.35 15.14
CA ALA A 119 20.03 3.41 14.14
C ALA A 119 20.44 2.96 12.73
N ARG A 120 20.74 1.67 12.49
CA ARG A 120 21.04 1.08 11.17
C ARG A 120 20.46 -0.33 10.96
N VAL A 121 19.66 -0.85 11.90
CA VAL A 121 19.14 -2.23 11.88
C VAL A 121 17.71 -2.25 12.44
N THR A 122 16.75 -2.65 11.63
CA THR A 122 15.42 -3.05 12.08
C THR A 122 15.45 -4.53 12.45
N GLY A 123 15.15 -4.87 13.69
CA GLY A 123 15.13 -6.26 14.16
C GLY A 123 13.77 -6.63 14.74
N THR A 124 13.26 -7.80 14.39
CA THR A 124 12.24 -8.48 15.21
C THR A 124 12.93 -9.30 16.29
N GLY A 125 12.33 -9.34 17.49
CA GLY A 125 12.67 -10.33 18.51
C GLY A 125 11.41 -11.05 18.97
N LEU A 126 11.53 -12.31 19.37
CA LEU A 126 10.38 -13.08 19.87
C LEU A 126 10.12 -12.79 21.35
N LEU A 127 9.01 -12.10 21.61
CA LEU A 127 8.40 -11.97 22.93
C LEU A 127 7.27 -12.99 23.04
N LEU A 128 7.19 -13.73 24.15
CA LEU A 128 6.09 -14.65 24.42
C LEU A 128 5.09 -13.96 25.36
N ARG A 129 3.80 -14.07 25.04
CA ARG A 129 2.68 -13.56 25.86
C ARG A 129 1.80 -14.73 26.28
N LYS A 130 1.65 -14.93 27.59
CA LYS A 130 0.60 -15.77 28.19
C LYS A 130 -0.21 -14.94 29.18
N GLY A 131 -1.33 -15.44 29.66
CA GLY A 131 -2.16 -14.65 30.57
C GLY A 131 -3.43 -15.36 31.03
N ILE A 132 -4.21 -14.63 31.81
CA ILE A 132 -5.51 -15.04 32.36
C ILE A 132 -6.51 -13.94 32.04
N VAL A 133 -7.70 -14.33 31.58
CA VAL A 133 -8.78 -13.41 31.20
C VAL A 133 -9.95 -13.66 32.13
N SER A 134 -10.26 -12.71 33.00
CA SER A 134 -11.32 -12.89 34.00
C SER A 134 -12.68 -12.53 33.41
N ASP A 135 -13.68 -13.37 33.61
CA ASP A 135 -15.04 -13.11 33.13
C ASP A 135 -15.71 -11.90 33.80
N SER A 136 -15.35 -11.60 35.06
CA SER A 136 -16.03 -10.57 35.87
C SER A 136 -15.33 -9.21 35.86
N LEU A 137 -13.99 -9.14 35.90
CA LEU A 137 -13.25 -7.87 36.16
C LEU A 137 -13.69 -6.68 35.28
N LEU A 138 -13.96 -6.90 33.99
CA LEU A 138 -14.48 -5.85 33.11
C LEU A 138 -15.93 -5.43 33.46
N VAL A 139 -16.78 -6.39 33.79
CA VAL A 139 -18.18 -6.17 34.17
C VAL A 139 -18.23 -5.44 35.51
N ASP A 140 -17.47 -5.91 36.50
CA ASP A 140 -17.35 -5.35 37.84
C ASP A 140 -16.84 -3.89 37.79
N LEU A 141 -15.79 -3.63 37.01
CA LEU A 141 -15.26 -2.26 36.81
C LEU A 141 -16.31 -1.37 36.13
N ASN A 142 -16.98 -1.84 35.08
CA ASN A 142 -18.01 -1.07 34.38
C ASN A 142 -19.23 -0.78 35.27
N GLU A 143 -19.74 -1.77 36.03
CA GLU A 143 -20.83 -1.55 36.98
C GLU A 143 -20.45 -0.52 38.05
N THR A 144 -19.25 -0.65 38.61
CA THR A 144 -18.77 0.21 39.69
C THR A 144 -18.58 1.65 39.19
N LEU A 145 -18.02 1.84 37.98
CA LEU A 145 -17.96 3.15 37.32
C LEU A 145 -19.36 3.75 37.03
N ASN A 146 -20.35 2.93 36.66
CA ASN A 146 -21.72 3.41 36.44
C ASN A 146 -22.47 3.74 37.75
N LYS A 147 -22.05 3.19 38.90
CA LYS A 147 -22.62 3.48 40.23
C LYS A 147 -22.02 4.76 40.84
N SER A 148 -20.71 4.95 40.71
CA SER A 148 -20.01 6.07 41.36
C SER A 148 -19.91 7.34 40.51
N LEU A 149 -19.89 7.25 39.17
CA LEU A 149 -19.80 8.42 38.30
C LEU A 149 -21.18 8.93 37.87
N LYS A 150 -21.23 10.18 37.38
CA LYS A 150 -22.44 10.77 36.79
C LYS A 150 -23.01 9.88 35.67
N PRO A 151 -24.35 9.75 35.54
CA PRO A 151 -24.97 8.94 34.50
C PRO A 151 -24.42 9.25 33.10
N GLY A 152 -23.93 8.21 32.41
CA GLY A 152 -23.31 8.33 31.08
C GLY A 152 -21.83 8.70 31.05
N ALA A 153 -21.16 8.94 32.19
CA ALA A 153 -19.73 9.24 32.25
C ALA A 153 -18.82 8.00 32.20
N ALA A 154 -19.29 6.83 32.65
CA ALA A 154 -18.50 5.59 32.68
C ALA A 154 -17.92 5.15 31.30
N PRO A 155 -18.65 5.25 30.17
CA PRO A 155 -18.08 5.05 28.83
C PRO A 155 -16.83 5.89 28.54
N LYS A 156 -16.87 7.19 28.90
CA LYS A 156 -15.74 8.10 28.70
C LYS A 156 -14.57 7.74 29.62
N ALA A 157 -14.87 7.42 30.88
CA ALA A 157 -13.87 6.97 31.84
C ALA A 157 -13.14 5.69 31.39
N LEU A 158 -13.86 4.66 30.92
CA LEU A 158 -13.26 3.42 30.43
C LEU A 158 -12.33 3.63 29.22
N LEU A 159 -12.68 4.53 28.30
CA LEU A 159 -11.80 4.92 27.19
C LEU A 159 -10.53 5.61 27.70
N SER A 160 -10.69 6.62 28.57
CA SER A 160 -9.60 7.34 29.23
C SER A 160 -8.64 6.39 29.98
N ILE A 161 -9.18 5.40 30.70
CA ILE A 161 -8.41 4.34 31.36
C ILE A 161 -7.65 3.49 30.33
N SER A 162 -8.33 2.94 29.32
CA SER A 162 -7.72 2.09 28.28
C SER A 162 -6.53 2.76 27.57
N LEU A 163 -6.67 4.05 27.23
CA LEU A 163 -5.61 4.82 26.60
C LEU A 163 -4.42 5.05 27.53
N LYS A 164 -4.68 5.38 28.80
CA LYS A 164 -3.62 5.65 29.78
C LYS A 164 -2.91 4.36 30.20
N LEU A 165 -3.61 3.23 30.25
CA LEU A 165 -3.00 1.89 30.38
C LEU A 165 -2.05 1.61 29.22
N CYS A 166 -2.48 1.82 27.97
CA CYS A 166 -1.61 1.64 26.80
C CYS A 166 -0.34 2.50 26.86
N GLU A 167 -0.46 3.78 27.25
CA GLU A 167 0.66 4.70 27.43
C GLU A 167 1.62 4.22 28.54
N LEU A 168 1.12 3.98 29.74
CA LEU A 168 1.94 3.61 30.90
C LEU A 168 2.47 2.18 30.84
N SER A 169 1.87 1.28 30.03
CA SER A 169 2.31 -0.11 29.91
C SER A 169 3.69 -0.30 29.26
N GLY A 170 4.22 0.70 28.55
CA GLY A 170 5.39 0.56 27.67
C GLY A 170 5.13 -0.27 26.40
N MET A 171 4.12 -1.15 26.43
CA MET A 171 3.72 -2.07 25.35
C MET A 171 2.72 -1.48 24.36
N GLY A 172 2.60 -0.16 24.29
CA GLY A 172 1.68 0.55 23.40
C GLY A 172 1.78 0.09 21.94
N GLU A 173 2.98 0.02 21.35
CA GLU A 173 3.16 -0.44 19.96
C GLU A 173 2.68 -1.87 19.72
N VAL A 174 2.81 -2.74 20.72
CA VAL A 174 2.43 -4.17 20.67
C VAL A 174 0.93 -4.36 20.87
N LEU A 175 0.30 -3.50 21.67
CA LEU A 175 -1.07 -3.66 22.15
C LEU A 175 -2.06 -2.64 21.57
N LYS A 176 -1.58 -1.68 20.76
CA LYS A 176 -2.29 -0.57 20.07
C LYS A 176 -3.66 -0.89 19.46
N THR A 177 -3.91 -2.15 19.12
CA THR A 177 -5.17 -2.60 18.49
C THR A 177 -6.15 -3.30 19.44
N ARG A 178 -5.87 -3.40 20.75
CA ARG A 178 -6.66 -4.17 21.71
C ARG A 178 -6.72 -3.47 23.09
N PRO A 179 -7.91 -3.17 23.63
CA PRO A 179 -8.05 -2.67 25.00
C PRO A 179 -7.46 -3.65 26.03
N GLN A 180 -6.69 -3.12 26.99
CA GLN A 180 -6.01 -3.87 28.05
C GLN A 180 -6.80 -3.82 29.36
N ILE A 181 -8.05 -4.27 29.39
CA ILE A 181 -8.91 -4.22 30.60
C ILE A 181 -9.46 -5.63 30.89
N GLY A 182 -9.43 -6.05 32.16
CA GLY A 182 -10.08 -7.29 32.61
C GLY A 182 -9.21 -8.57 32.57
N GLY A 183 -7.88 -8.43 32.59
CA GLY A 183 -6.97 -9.57 32.49
C GLY A 183 -5.64 -9.38 33.22
N VAL A 184 -4.88 -10.49 33.29
CA VAL A 184 -3.50 -10.58 33.77
C VAL A 184 -2.64 -11.04 32.60
N GLU A 185 -1.60 -10.29 32.26
CA GLU A 185 -0.74 -10.58 31.10
C GLU A 185 0.71 -10.79 31.51
N TYR A 186 1.25 -11.99 31.31
CA TYR A 186 2.66 -12.28 31.53
C TYR A 186 3.40 -12.36 30.20
N PHE A 187 4.35 -11.44 30.04
CA PHE A 187 5.24 -11.35 28.91
C PHE A 187 6.67 -11.77 29.31
N PHE A 188 7.30 -12.62 28.50
CA PHE A 188 8.58 -13.24 28.81
C PHE A 188 9.36 -13.64 27.54
N ARG A 189 10.66 -13.91 27.69
CA ARG A 189 11.52 -14.48 26.64
C ARG A 189 12.05 -15.82 27.14
N ALA A 190 11.94 -16.88 26.32
CA ALA A 190 12.29 -18.24 26.74
C ALA A 190 13.80 -18.45 26.99
N VAL A 191 14.67 -17.71 26.30
CA VAL A 191 16.13 -17.90 26.31
C VAL A 191 16.86 -16.54 26.40
N GLY A 192 18.06 -16.50 26.98
CA GLY A 192 18.95 -15.32 26.97
C GLY A 192 19.91 -15.26 28.16
N VAL A 193 20.95 -14.42 28.06
CA VAL A 193 21.90 -14.14 29.15
C VAL A 193 21.25 -13.25 30.21
N GLY A 194 21.41 -13.59 31.49
CA GLY A 194 21.01 -12.73 32.59
C GLY A 194 21.73 -11.37 32.53
N GLY A 195 20.95 -10.28 32.48
CA GLY A 195 21.49 -8.91 32.44
C GLY A 195 21.73 -8.32 31.05
N ILE A 196 21.48 -9.07 29.96
CA ILE A 196 21.51 -8.55 28.58
C ILE A 196 20.13 -8.73 27.95
N ASP A 197 19.55 -7.65 27.46
CA ASP A 197 18.21 -7.65 26.86
C ASP A 197 18.22 -7.23 25.39
N GLY A 198 17.26 -7.75 24.62
CA GLY A 198 17.22 -7.71 23.16
C GLY A 198 17.21 -9.11 22.52
N PRO A 199 17.39 -9.19 21.19
CA PRO A 199 17.38 -10.45 20.47
C PRO A 199 18.59 -11.33 20.82
N LEU A 200 18.47 -12.64 20.64
CA LEU A 200 19.57 -13.58 20.88
C LEU A 200 20.78 -13.27 19.97
N PHE A 201 20.53 -12.82 18.75
CA PHE A 201 21.55 -12.52 17.75
C PHE A 201 21.34 -11.13 17.11
N GLU A 202 22.41 -10.56 16.57
CA GLU A 202 22.39 -9.33 15.78
C GLU A 202 22.96 -9.60 14.38
N ILE A 203 22.33 -9.01 13.36
CA ILE A 203 22.73 -9.17 11.95
C ILE A 203 23.51 -7.90 11.54
N VAL A 204 24.80 -8.06 11.29
CA VAL A 204 25.74 -6.98 10.97
C VAL A 204 26.24 -7.13 9.53
N PRO A 205 26.03 -6.14 8.64
CA PRO A 205 26.57 -6.16 7.28
C PRO A 205 28.08 -5.97 7.29
N LYS A 206 28.83 -6.83 6.57
CA LYS A 206 30.31 -6.79 6.59
C LYS A 206 30.92 -5.83 5.55
N LYS A 207 30.09 -5.28 4.65
CA LYS A 207 30.45 -4.21 3.70
C LYS A 207 29.45 -3.04 3.79
N PRO A 208 29.87 -1.83 4.21
CA PRO A 208 29.07 -0.61 4.10
C PRO A 208 29.25 0.01 2.69
N ASP A 209 28.55 1.04 2.22
CA ASP A 209 27.57 1.98 2.78
C ASP A 209 26.68 2.45 1.59
N PHE A 210 25.67 3.29 1.83
CA PHE A 210 24.92 4.01 0.77
C PHE A 210 25.82 4.72 -0.27
N ARG A 211 27.06 5.02 0.12
CA ARG A 211 28.06 5.76 -0.66
C ARG A 211 28.88 4.90 -1.63
N THR A 212 29.05 3.59 -1.36
CA THR A 212 30.00 2.75 -2.12
C THR A 212 29.40 2.16 -3.39
N LYS A 213 28.08 1.97 -3.44
CA LYS A 213 27.34 1.28 -4.53
C LYS A 213 27.83 -0.15 -4.83
N GLU A 214 28.67 -0.74 -3.96
CA GLU A 214 29.08 -2.13 -4.07
C GLU A 214 27.93 -3.07 -3.66
N PRO A 215 27.79 -4.24 -4.30
CA PRO A 215 26.79 -5.21 -3.90
C PRO A 215 27.09 -5.75 -2.49
N MET A 216 26.07 -5.76 -1.63
CA MET A 216 26.05 -6.51 -0.37
C MET A 216 26.21 -8.01 -0.66
N LEU A 217 27.42 -8.56 -0.49
CA LEU A 217 27.72 -9.99 -0.71
C LEU A 217 28.03 -10.75 0.59
N GLN A 218 28.16 -10.05 1.72
CA GLN A 218 28.55 -10.65 3.00
C GLN A 218 27.80 -10.05 4.19
N VAL A 219 27.29 -10.93 5.04
CA VAL A 219 26.63 -10.60 6.30
C VAL A 219 27.22 -11.44 7.42
N SER A 220 27.27 -10.88 8.62
CA SER A 220 27.68 -11.59 9.84
C SER A 220 26.52 -11.65 10.83
N VAL A 221 26.36 -12.79 11.48
CA VAL A 221 25.38 -12.98 12.56
C VAL A 221 26.18 -13.15 13.85
N HIS A 222 26.04 -12.19 14.75
CA HIS A 222 26.76 -12.10 16.02
C HIS A 222 25.84 -12.53 17.16
N ARG A 223 26.37 -13.19 18.19
CA ARG A 223 25.66 -13.37 19.46
C ARG A 223 25.48 -12.00 20.12
N PHE A 224 24.25 -11.67 20.49
CA PHE A 224 23.94 -10.46 21.24
C PHE A 224 23.48 -10.82 22.66
N ALA A 225 22.24 -11.28 22.85
CA ALA A 225 21.76 -11.81 24.13
C ALA A 225 21.86 -13.36 24.25
N ALA A 226 22.40 -14.07 23.25
CA ALA A 226 22.57 -15.53 23.27
C ALA A 226 23.69 -15.99 24.23
N PRO A 227 23.41 -16.86 25.22
CA PRO A 227 24.43 -17.37 26.14
C PRO A 227 25.58 -18.08 25.42
N LEU A 228 26.82 -17.67 25.73
CA LEU A 228 28.01 -18.13 25.02
C LEU A 228 28.30 -19.62 25.26
N ASP A 229 27.85 -20.15 26.39
CA ASP A 229 27.89 -21.56 26.80
C ASP A 229 26.85 -22.45 26.08
N LEU A 230 25.80 -21.85 25.50
CA LEU A 230 24.76 -22.58 24.77
C LEU A 230 25.01 -22.60 23.26
N SER A 231 24.87 -23.76 22.63
CA SER A 231 24.80 -23.87 21.17
C SER A 231 23.39 -23.57 20.62
N PHE A 232 23.34 -23.04 19.40
CA PHE A 232 22.09 -22.76 18.67
C PHE A 232 22.19 -23.24 17.22
N LYS A 233 21.04 -23.49 16.59
CA LYS A 233 20.93 -23.74 15.14
C LYS A 233 20.27 -22.53 14.49
N LEU A 234 21.01 -21.81 13.64
CA LEU A 234 20.55 -20.65 12.91
C LEU A 234 20.14 -21.08 11.50
N GLN A 235 18.85 -21.01 11.16
CA GLN A 235 18.44 -21.04 9.76
C GLN A 235 18.58 -19.62 9.20
N VAL A 236 19.72 -19.35 8.57
CA VAL A 236 19.98 -18.06 7.94
C VAL A 236 19.55 -18.13 6.49
N THR A 237 18.63 -17.24 6.11
CA THR A 237 18.06 -17.13 4.78
C THR A 237 18.42 -15.76 4.20
N LEU A 238 19.34 -15.77 3.25
CA LEU A 238 19.77 -14.61 2.47
C LEU A 238 18.84 -14.47 1.26
N LYS A 239 18.31 -13.27 1.00
CA LYS A 239 17.38 -13.01 -0.09
C LYS A 239 17.78 -11.82 -0.96
N ASN A 240 17.33 -11.85 -2.22
CA ASN A 240 17.29 -10.72 -3.14
C ASN A 240 15.81 -10.46 -3.45
N TYR A 241 15.28 -9.39 -2.88
CA TYR A 241 13.85 -9.14 -2.65
C TYR A 241 13.18 -10.40 -2.05
N ASP A 242 12.22 -10.98 -2.76
CA ASP A 242 11.50 -12.17 -2.31
C ASP A 242 12.25 -13.49 -2.58
N GLU A 243 13.29 -13.48 -3.43
CA GLU A 243 13.99 -14.69 -3.84
C GLU A 243 15.03 -15.14 -2.81
N VAL A 244 14.94 -16.39 -2.36
CA VAL A 244 15.90 -17.01 -1.45
C VAL A 244 17.17 -17.40 -2.22
N ILE A 245 18.18 -16.53 -2.18
CA ILE A 245 19.53 -16.80 -2.73
C ILE A 245 20.16 -18.01 -2.03
N ARG A 246 20.01 -18.08 -0.69
CA ARG A 246 20.64 -19.10 0.14
C ARG A 246 19.92 -19.22 1.48
N SER A 247 19.24 -20.35 1.71
CA SER A 247 18.88 -20.78 3.07
C SER A 247 19.89 -21.82 3.53
N LYS A 248 20.50 -21.62 4.71
CA LYS A 248 21.44 -22.57 5.30
C LYS A 248 21.17 -22.69 6.81
N LEU A 249 21.04 -23.93 7.27
CA LEU A 249 21.11 -24.24 8.70
C LEU A 249 22.58 -24.24 9.14
N ILE A 250 22.89 -23.48 10.18
CA ILE A 250 24.23 -23.27 10.71
C ILE A 250 24.18 -23.58 12.20
N LYS A 251 25.01 -24.51 12.68
CA LYS A 251 25.20 -24.64 14.12
C LYS A 251 26.24 -23.62 14.57
N ILE A 252 25.88 -22.77 15.53
CA ILE A 252 26.84 -21.95 16.27
C ILE A 252 27.10 -22.66 17.61
N GLU A 253 28.31 -23.17 17.77
CA GLU A 253 28.73 -23.91 18.95
C GLU A 253 28.91 -22.97 20.15
N ALA A 254 28.98 -23.55 21.35
CA ALA A 254 29.43 -22.84 22.53
C ALA A 254 30.83 -22.23 22.31
N GLY A 255 31.07 -21.02 22.82
CA GLY A 255 32.31 -20.26 22.63
C GLY A 255 32.42 -19.48 21.32
N ILE A 256 31.60 -19.74 20.30
CA ILE A 256 31.65 -19.02 19.01
C ILE A 256 30.77 -17.76 19.08
N SER A 257 31.35 -16.57 18.92
CA SER A 257 30.64 -15.28 19.01
C SER A 257 30.01 -14.80 17.70
N GLU A 258 30.56 -15.15 16.53
CA GLU A 258 30.12 -14.69 15.21
C GLU A 258 30.11 -15.84 14.19
N VAL A 259 29.15 -15.84 13.26
CA VAL A 259 29.30 -16.53 11.97
C VAL A 259 29.17 -15.55 10.80
N THR A 260 30.19 -15.48 9.94
CA THR A 260 30.11 -14.78 8.65
C THR A 260 29.52 -15.67 7.56
N LEU A 261 28.69 -15.08 6.70
CA LEU A 261 28.09 -15.69 5.53
C LEU A 261 28.40 -14.89 4.28
N SER A 262 28.72 -15.60 3.20
CA SER A 262 28.82 -15.03 1.85
C SER A 262 27.68 -15.52 0.96
N ALA A 263 27.10 -14.60 0.20
CA ALA A 263 26.20 -14.89 -0.91
C ALA A 263 26.96 -14.83 -2.25
N PRO A 264 26.52 -15.60 -3.26
CA PRO A 264 27.09 -15.52 -4.62
C PRO A 264 26.66 -14.23 -5.35
N ILE A 265 25.51 -13.67 -4.99
CA ILE A 265 24.92 -12.46 -5.57
C ILE A 265 24.45 -11.51 -4.46
N HIS A 266 23.99 -10.32 -4.88
CA HIS A 266 23.59 -9.24 -4.01
C HIS A 266 22.43 -9.60 -3.05
N ILE A 267 22.58 -9.27 -1.77
CA ILE A 267 21.61 -9.49 -0.70
C ILE A 267 20.85 -8.20 -0.39
N THR A 268 19.52 -8.24 -0.43
CA THR A 268 18.66 -7.14 0.03
C THR A 268 18.09 -7.41 1.41
N ASP A 269 17.82 -8.66 1.76
CA ASP A 269 17.14 -9.03 3.00
C ASP A 269 17.81 -10.26 3.63
N VAL A 270 17.85 -10.30 4.96
CA VAL A 270 18.33 -11.44 5.72
C VAL A 270 17.35 -11.76 6.83
N SER A 271 16.79 -12.97 6.79
CA SER A 271 15.98 -13.51 7.89
C SER A 271 16.71 -14.67 8.57
N VAL A 272 16.81 -14.63 9.89
CA VAL A 272 17.45 -15.66 10.73
C VAL A 272 16.41 -16.20 11.70
N SER A 273 16.02 -17.47 11.52
CA SER A 273 15.27 -18.22 12.53
C SER A 273 16.27 -18.93 13.44
N VAL A 274 16.18 -18.68 14.74
CA VAL A 274 17.08 -19.19 15.76
C VAL A 274 16.38 -20.34 16.47
N PHE A 275 16.94 -21.54 16.38
CA PHE A 275 16.46 -22.72 17.08
C PHE A 275 17.41 -23.11 18.20
N ASP A 276 16.86 -23.56 19.32
CA ASP A 276 17.65 -24.09 20.42
C ASP A 276 18.18 -25.51 20.14
N ASN A 277 18.74 -26.16 21.17
CA ASN A 277 19.25 -27.52 21.06
C ASN A 277 18.17 -28.60 20.93
N VAL A 278 16.95 -28.33 21.41
CA VAL A 278 15.78 -29.22 21.32
C VAL A 278 15.12 -29.11 19.94
N GLY A 279 15.28 -27.97 19.28
CA GLY A 279 14.70 -27.66 17.97
C GLY A 279 13.52 -26.69 18.04
N GLU A 280 13.23 -26.10 19.19
CA GLU A 280 12.19 -25.08 19.31
C GLU A 280 12.69 -23.72 18.83
N LEU A 281 11.78 -22.88 18.31
CA LEU A 281 12.11 -21.54 17.83
C LEU A 281 12.35 -20.60 19.01
N ALA A 282 13.61 -20.28 19.26
CA ALA A 282 14.06 -19.43 20.36
C ALA A 282 14.05 -17.93 20.00
N ASP A 283 14.28 -17.56 18.73
CA ASP A 283 14.20 -16.17 18.24
C ASP A 283 14.00 -16.10 16.72
N GLU A 284 13.59 -14.95 16.19
CA GLU A 284 13.37 -14.72 14.75
C GLU A 284 13.69 -13.27 14.38
N LEU A 285 14.76 -13.10 13.60
CA LEU A 285 15.28 -11.82 13.16
C LEU A 285 15.03 -11.63 11.67
N SER A 286 14.71 -10.41 11.25
CA SER A 286 14.66 -10.05 9.84
C SER A 286 15.14 -8.62 9.65
N VAL A 287 16.17 -8.44 8.83
CA VAL A 287 16.76 -7.14 8.47
C VAL A 287 16.62 -6.92 6.98
N GLN A 288 16.16 -5.72 6.60
CA GLN A 288 16.12 -5.27 5.21
C GLN A 288 17.22 -4.21 5.01
N PHE A 289 18.05 -4.39 3.99
CA PHE A 289 19.08 -3.44 3.61
C PHE A 289 18.52 -2.46 2.57
N LEU A 290 18.51 -1.17 2.90
CA LEU A 290 18.11 -0.12 1.95
C LEU A 290 19.05 -0.08 0.74
N GLN A 291 18.53 -0.39 -0.45
CA GLN A 291 19.26 -0.33 -1.72
C GLN A 291 19.27 1.06 -2.38
N GLY A 292 18.61 2.01 -1.75
CA GLY A 292 18.45 3.39 -2.20
C GLY A 292 17.27 4.05 -1.48
N THR A 293 17.33 5.36 -1.29
CA THR A 293 16.19 6.14 -0.79
C THR A 293 15.42 6.66 -1.99
N VAL A 294 14.27 6.08 -2.27
CA VAL A 294 13.34 6.59 -3.28
C VAL A 294 12.41 7.58 -2.58
N PHE A 295 12.60 8.88 -2.84
CA PHE A 295 11.54 9.86 -2.58
C PHE A 295 10.47 9.70 -3.68
N GLY A 296 9.62 8.69 -3.49
CA GLY A 296 8.57 8.31 -4.42
C GLY A 296 7.20 8.74 -3.89
N LEU A 297 6.68 9.84 -4.42
CA LEU A 297 5.25 10.11 -4.39
C LEU A 297 4.56 9.06 -5.26
N SER A 298 3.80 8.15 -4.64
CA SER A 298 3.04 7.13 -5.36
C SER A 298 1.88 7.76 -6.11
N MET A 299 1.95 7.77 -7.44
CA MET A 299 0.80 7.86 -8.31
C MET A 299 0.65 6.51 -9.03
N LEU A 300 -0.55 5.93 -9.05
CA LEU A 300 -1.15 5.16 -10.17
C LEU A 300 -2.45 4.45 -9.75
N GLY A 301 -3.57 5.13 -9.99
CA GLY A 301 -4.77 4.52 -10.60
C GLY A 301 -4.96 5.17 -11.97
N GLU A 302 -6.12 5.01 -12.63
CA GLU A 302 -6.49 5.99 -13.68
C GLU A 302 -6.57 7.37 -13.01
N LEU A 303 -5.77 8.32 -13.49
CA LEU A 303 -5.62 9.65 -12.90
C LEU A 303 -6.29 10.69 -13.79
N ASP A 304 -7.53 11.05 -13.45
CA ASP A 304 -8.21 12.14 -14.13
C ASP A 304 -7.56 13.47 -13.74
N LYS A 305 -7.08 14.21 -14.75
CA LYS A 305 -6.60 15.58 -14.56
C LYS A 305 -7.79 16.52 -14.50
N LEU A 306 -7.92 17.23 -13.39
CA LEU A 306 -8.98 18.19 -13.12
C LEU A 306 -8.38 19.61 -13.04
N PRO A 307 -9.12 20.66 -13.41
CA PRO A 307 -8.57 22.02 -13.37
C PRO A 307 -8.26 22.48 -11.94
N PRO A 308 -7.40 23.52 -11.77
CA PRO A 308 -7.03 24.08 -10.48
C PRO A 308 -8.24 24.45 -9.63
N LEU A 309 -8.12 24.28 -8.31
CA LEU A 309 -9.21 24.53 -7.36
C LEU A 309 -9.59 26.01 -7.24
N PHE A 310 -8.60 26.90 -7.40
CA PHE A 310 -8.75 28.35 -7.30
C PHE A 310 -7.83 29.05 -8.31
N PRO A 311 -8.27 30.12 -8.99
CA PRO A 311 -7.41 30.90 -9.88
C PRO A 311 -6.20 31.48 -9.15
N GLY A 312 -5.00 31.32 -9.72
CA GLY A 312 -3.77 31.96 -9.24
C GLY A 312 -3.04 31.29 -8.05
N ASN A 313 -3.57 30.21 -7.49
CA ASN A 313 -2.95 29.50 -6.35
C ASN A 313 -2.01 28.36 -6.78
N PRO A 314 -1.06 27.93 -5.91
CA PRO A 314 -0.19 26.78 -6.18
C PRO A 314 -0.97 25.48 -6.36
N LYS A 315 -0.50 24.62 -7.27
CA LYS A 315 -1.18 23.38 -7.69
C LYS A 315 -1.31 22.38 -6.54
N SER A 316 -2.52 21.86 -6.32
CA SER A 316 -2.80 20.77 -5.37
C SER A 316 -2.86 19.44 -6.11
N GLN A 317 -1.68 18.83 -6.32
CA GLN A 317 -1.50 17.67 -7.22
C GLN A 317 -2.43 16.48 -6.92
N ASP A 318 -2.79 16.25 -5.67
CA ASP A 318 -3.67 15.15 -5.22
C ASP A 318 -5.19 15.38 -5.47
N LEU A 319 -5.58 16.64 -5.67
CA LEU A 319 -6.95 17.04 -6.02
C LEU A 319 -7.08 17.44 -7.50
N GLU A 320 -5.99 17.86 -8.13
CA GLU A 320 -5.88 18.09 -9.57
C GLU A 320 -5.54 16.81 -10.35
N SER A 321 -5.13 15.73 -9.67
CA SER A 321 -4.89 14.40 -10.24
C SER A 321 -5.61 13.33 -9.41
N ARG A 322 -6.84 12.99 -9.82
CA ARG A 322 -7.71 12.09 -9.08
C ARG A 322 -7.53 10.64 -9.53
N ALA A 323 -7.02 9.79 -8.64
CA ALA A 323 -7.00 8.33 -8.84
C ALA A 323 -8.41 7.72 -8.75
N ARG A 324 -8.76 6.84 -9.69
CA ARG A 324 -9.98 6.02 -9.63
C ARG A 324 -9.76 4.70 -8.89
N ILE A 325 -10.74 4.27 -8.09
CA ILE A 325 -10.63 3.10 -7.19
C ILE A 325 -11.92 2.27 -7.11
N HIS A 326 -11.78 0.97 -6.82
CA HIS A 326 -12.89 0.05 -6.51
C HIS A 326 -12.86 -0.37 -5.03
N THR A 327 -13.75 0.20 -4.20
CA THR A 327 -13.84 -0.11 -2.76
C THR A 327 -14.54 -1.43 -2.44
N MET A 328 -15.13 -2.10 -3.44
CA MET A 328 -15.82 -3.39 -3.27
C MET A 328 -14.92 -4.64 -3.33
N ALA A 329 -13.66 -4.53 -3.75
CA ALA A 329 -12.77 -5.69 -3.97
C ALA A 329 -12.10 -6.26 -2.70
N PHE A 330 -12.50 -5.81 -1.51
CA PHE A 330 -11.83 -6.14 -0.25
C PHE A 330 -12.84 -6.61 0.81
N GLU A 331 -12.94 -7.93 1.01
CA GLU A 331 -13.58 -8.52 2.19
C GLU A 331 -12.55 -8.74 3.30
N GLY A 332 -12.89 -8.33 4.52
CA GLY A 332 -12.22 -8.79 5.74
C GLY A 332 -12.97 -10.01 6.31
N PRO A 333 -12.27 -11.09 6.70
CA PRO A 333 -12.92 -12.35 7.09
C PRO A 333 -13.84 -12.19 8.30
N SER A 334 -14.97 -12.91 8.28
CA SER A 334 -15.93 -12.96 9.38
C SER A 334 -15.42 -13.85 10.52
N ILE A 335 -15.63 -13.39 11.76
CA ILE A 335 -15.24 -14.10 12.98
C ILE A 335 -16.48 -14.82 13.53
N GLY A 336 -16.68 -16.06 13.11
CA GLY A 336 -17.71 -16.97 13.64
C GLY A 336 -17.08 -18.08 14.48
N ASP A 337 -17.61 -18.27 15.70
CA ASP A 337 -17.44 -19.39 16.63
C ASP A 337 -16.03 -20.01 16.79
N ARG A 338 -15.28 -19.45 17.76
CA ARG A 338 -14.13 -20.08 18.40
C ARG A 338 -14.21 -19.89 19.93
N SER A 339 -13.64 -20.84 20.68
CA SER A 339 -13.66 -20.87 22.14
C SER A 339 -12.25 -20.93 22.74
N GLY A 340 -12.00 -20.12 23.77
CA GLY A 340 -10.72 -20.03 24.49
C GLY A 340 -10.46 -18.63 25.06
N GLY A 341 -9.44 -18.47 25.91
CA GLY A 341 -9.12 -17.19 26.54
C GLY A 341 -8.83 -16.05 25.55
N LEU A 342 -8.21 -16.35 24.40
CA LEU A 342 -8.01 -15.38 23.31
C LEU A 342 -9.33 -14.88 22.69
N ASP A 343 -10.37 -15.72 22.68
CA ASP A 343 -11.69 -15.34 22.19
C ASP A 343 -12.48 -14.57 23.25
N LEU A 344 -12.27 -14.85 24.54
CA LEU A 344 -12.77 -13.99 25.62
C LEU A 344 -12.13 -12.60 25.57
N LEU A 345 -10.81 -12.47 25.35
CA LEU A 345 -10.15 -11.18 25.11
C LEU A 345 -10.72 -10.44 23.90
N ARG A 346 -11.04 -11.14 22.80
CA ARG A 346 -11.71 -10.53 21.64
C ARG A 346 -13.13 -10.08 21.98
N LYS A 347 -13.90 -10.89 22.71
CA LYS A 347 -15.25 -10.54 23.18
C LYS A 347 -15.23 -9.37 24.16
N GLN A 348 -14.29 -9.32 25.09
CA GLN A 348 -14.08 -8.20 26.01
C GLN A 348 -13.64 -6.94 25.27
N ALA A 349 -12.72 -7.03 24.31
CA ALA A 349 -12.38 -5.91 23.44
C ALA A 349 -13.62 -5.39 22.67
N ILE A 350 -14.51 -6.27 22.21
CA ILE A 350 -15.79 -5.91 21.57
C ILE A 350 -16.76 -5.29 22.58
N SER A 351 -16.90 -5.84 23.79
CA SER A 351 -17.76 -5.32 24.86
C SER A 351 -17.29 -3.95 25.36
N VAL A 352 -15.99 -3.77 25.59
CA VAL A 352 -15.35 -2.46 25.83
C VAL A 352 -15.71 -1.52 24.68
N SER A 353 -15.49 -1.92 23.43
CA SER A 353 -15.83 -1.13 22.22
C SER A 353 -17.34 -0.91 21.99
N ALA A 354 -18.21 -1.63 22.72
CA ALA A 354 -19.66 -1.44 22.68
C ALA A 354 -20.11 -0.50 23.80
N LEU A 355 -19.49 -0.59 24.98
CA LEU A 355 -19.72 0.25 26.15
C LEU A 355 -19.16 1.66 25.98
N ILE A 356 -17.94 1.80 25.42
CA ILE A 356 -17.29 3.11 25.18
C ILE A 356 -17.61 3.69 23.79
N GLY A 357 -18.31 2.93 22.95
CA GLY A 357 -18.35 3.13 21.51
C GLY A 357 -17.04 2.71 20.82
N PRO A 358 -16.91 2.84 19.49
CA PRO A 358 -15.57 2.83 18.89
C PRO A 358 -14.74 3.95 19.53
N HIS A 359 -13.44 3.71 19.75
CA HIS A 359 -12.49 4.67 20.33
C HIS A 359 -12.81 6.14 19.92
N LEU A 360 -13.22 6.98 20.87
CA LEU A 360 -13.36 8.42 20.61
C LEU A 360 -11.99 9.10 20.36
N THR A 361 -10.88 8.41 20.66
CA THR A 361 -9.61 8.61 19.91
C THR A 361 -9.76 8.06 18.50
N GLY A 362 -10.45 8.80 17.65
CA GLY A 362 -10.78 8.37 16.29
C GLY A 362 -12.08 8.97 15.76
N ALA A 363 -13.01 9.36 16.63
CA ALA A 363 -14.17 10.15 16.23
C ALA A 363 -13.69 11.49 15.69
N GLU A 364 -13.76 11.64 14.37
CA GLU A 364 -13.05 12.68 13.66
C GLU A 364 -13.74 14.03 13.84
N ASN A 365 -13.21 14.79 14.80
CA ASN A 365 -13.59 16.16 15.10
C ASN A 365 -12.50 17.07 14.56
N ILE A 366 -12.75 17.72 13.42
CA ILE A 366 -11.77 18.59 12.76
C ILE A 366 -12.31 20.01 12.72
N TRP A 367 -11.45 20.95 13.12
CA TRP A 367 -11.62 22.38 12.89
C TRP A 367 -10.68 22.80 11.75
N PHE A 368 -11.23 23.47 10.76
CA PHE A 368 -10.48 24.08 9.66
C PHE A 368 -10.67 25.59 9.76
N GLU A 369 -9.55 26.33 9.87
CA GLU A 369 -9.55 27.78 9.96
C GLU A 369 -10.14 28.46 8.72
N GLN A 370 -10.46 29.74 8.79
CA GLN A 370 -10.86 30.48 7.60
C GLN A 370 -9.66 30.67 6.66
N GLY A 371 -9.71 30.13 5.45
CA GLY A 371 -8.65 30.28 4.44
C GLY A 371 -8.80 29.40 3.19
N VAL A 372 -7.93 29.63 2.22
CA VAL A 372 -7.84 28.81 0.99
C VAL A 372 -7.20 27.45 1.29
N GLU A 373 -6.19 27.40 2.15
CA GLU A 373 -5.51 26.16 2.55
C GLU A 373 -6.49 25.22 3.27
N SER A 374 -7.23 25.73 4.24
CA SER A 374 -8.32 25.02 4.92
C SER A 374 -9.42 24.52 3.98
N GLN A 375 -9.78 25.29 2.95
CA GLN A 375 -10.71 24.83 1.91
C GLN A 375 -10.19 23.60 1.16
N ILE A 376 -8.89 23.57 0.86
CA ILE A 376 -8.23 22.43 0.20
C ILE A 376 -8.26 21.20 1.14
N GLU A 377 -7.97 21.38 2.43
CA GLU A 377 -8.02 20.30 3.42
C GLU A 377 -9.42 19.72 3.65
N VAL A 378 -10.49 20.55 3.65
CA VAL A 378 -11.87 20.06 3.69
C VAL A 378 -12.16 19.15 2.48
N ILE A 379 -11.69 19.52 1.29
CA ILE A 379 -11.89 18.73 0.07
C ILE A 379 -11.13 17.39 0.15
N ARG A 380 -9.86 17.41 0.60
CA ARG A 380 -9.05 16.20 0.86
C ARG A 380 -9.76 15.26 1.83
N TRP A 381 -10.36 15.81 2.89
CA TRP A 381 -11.09 15.04 3.88
C TRP A 381 -12.32 14.34 3.29
N ILE A 382 -13.17 15.06 2.54
CA ILE A 382 -14.39 14.47 1.94
C ILE A 382 -14.01 13.37 0.93
N LYS A 383 -12.99 13.63 0.09
CA LYS A 383 -12.41 12.66 -0.84
C LYS A 383 -12.01 11.37 -0.12
N LYS A 384 -11.20 11.46 0.94
CA LYS A 384 -10.73 10.33 1.76
C LYS A 384 -11.86 9.49 2.36
N LYS A 385 -13.02 10.08 2.68
CA LYS A 385 -14.18 9.36 3.25
C LYS A 385 -14.98 8.59 2.21
N ILE A 386 -15.28 9.21 1.07
CA ILE A 386 -16.01 8.54 -0.02
C ILE A 386 -15.14 7.42 -0.62
N GLU A 387 -13.82 7.58 -0.60
CA GLU A 387 -12.84 6.61 -1.09
C GLU A 387 -12.45 5.51 -0.09
N HIS A 388 -13.08 5.45 1.08
CA HIS A 388 -12.72 4.45 2.09
C HIS A 388 -13.05 3.01 1.62
N PRO A 389 -12.13 2.04 1.73
CA PRO A 389 -12.40 0.63 1.39
C PRO A 389 -13.65 0.11 2.09
N GLY A 390 -14.46 -0.67 1.39
CA GLY A 390 -15.74 -1.14 1.92
C GLY A 390 -16.91 -0.17 1.76
N VAL A 391 -16.75 1.11 1.42
CA VAL A 391 -17.90 2.01 1.19
C VAL A 391 -18.65 1.62 -0.09
N THR A 392 -19.96 1.44 0.01
CA THR A 392 -20.89 1.13 -1.10
C THR A 392 -21.80 2.30 -1.46
N THR A 393 -22.10 3.18 -0.50
CA THR A 393 -23.01 4.32 -0.70
C THR A 393 -22.53 5.50 0.13
N ALA A 394 -22.62 6.73 -0.40
CA ALA A 394 -22.32 7.95 0.31
C ALA A 394 -23.43 8.99 0.08
N TYR A 395 -24.17 9.32 1.13
CA TYR A 395 -25.12 10.42 1.11
C TYR A 395 -24.41 11.72 1.45
N LEU A 396 -24.51 12.71 0.56
CA LEU A 396 -24.03 14.06 0.79
C LEU A 396 -25.23 15.00 0.93
N VAL A 397 -25.54 15.36 2.17
CA VAL A 397 -26.70 16.17 2.54
C VAL A 397 -26.21 17.59 2.77
N ASP A 398 -26.59 18.53 1.90
CA ASP A 398 -26.36 19.96 2.10
C ASP A 398 -27.45 20.73 1.33
N PRO A 399 -28.34 21.47 2.01
CA PRO A 399 -29.47 22.10 1.34
C PRO A 399 -29.04 23.18 0.34
N TYR A 400 -27.82 23.70 0.48
CA TYR A 400 -27.27 24.84 -0.26
C TYR A 400 -26.04 24.48 -1.11
N LEU A 401 -25.93 23.23 -1.60
CA LEU A 401 -24.78 22.75 -2.38
C LEU A 401 -24.68 23.37 -3.78
N GLY A 402 -23.92 24.45 -3.89
CA GLY A 402 -23.73 25.28 -5.07
C GLY A 402 -23.01 24.59 -6.23
N SER A 403 -23.13 25.18 -7.41
CA SER A 403 -22.53 24.70 -8.65
C SER A 403 -21.00 24.58 -8.53
N GLU A 404 -20.36 25.54 -7.86
CA GLU A 404 -18.92 25.53 -7.60
C GLU A 404 -18.50 24.54 -6.50
N ALA A 405 -19.43 24.06 -5.67
CA ALA A 405 -19.16 22.98 -4.72
C ALA A 405 -19.03 21.62 -5.44
N VAL A 406 -19.77 21.40 -6.53
CA VAL A 406 -19.64 20.20 -7.37
C VAL A 406 -18.22 20.09 -7.95
N LYS A 407 -17.74 21.18 -8.57
CA LYS A 407 -16.43 21.26 -9.23
C LYS A 407 -15.25 21.10 -8.26
N ARG A 408 -15.40 21.62 -7.03
CA ARG A 408 -14.38 21.60 -5.98
C ARG A 408 -14.43 20.39 -5.06
N VAL A 409 -15.60 19.78 -4.82
CA VAL A 409 -15.74 18.65 -3.88
C VAL A 409 -16.12 17.37 -4.61
N VAL A 410 -17.30 17.34 -5.24
CA VAL A 410 -17.91 16.11 -5.78
C VAL A 410 -17.07 15.52 -6.92
N ALA A 411 -16.48 16.37 -7.76
CA ALA A 411 -15.61 15.93 -8.84
C ALA A 411 -14.25 15.36 -8.37
N ARG A 412 -13.86 15.55 -7.11
CA ARG A 412 -12.51 15.18 -6.62
C ARG A 412 -12.43 13.78 -6.03
N GLN A 413 -13.56 13.16 -5.67
CA GLN A 413 -13.62 11.75 -5.27
C GLN A 413 -13.62 10.82 -6.50
N GLY A 414 -12.89 9.72 -6.42
CA GLY A 414 -12.65 8.75 -7.50
C GLY A 414 -13.15 7.33 -7.23
N ASN A 415 -14.07 7.14 -6.28
CA ASN A 415 -14.68 5.84 -6.04
C ASN A 415 -15.62 5.46 -7.20
N GLU A 416 -15.27 4.43 -7.96
CA GLU A 416 -16.06 3.92 -9.09
C GLU A 416 -17.19 2.98 -8.67
N THR A 417 -17.09 2.38 -7.49
CA THR A 417 -18.05 1.37 -7.00
C THR A 417 -19.12 1.93 -6.10
N ALA A 418 -18.84 2.99 -5.33
CA ALA A 418 -19.82 3.61 -4.46
C ALA A 418 -20.86 4.44 -5.25
N GLU A 419 -22.07 4.46 -4.72
CA GLU A 419 -23.12 5.37 -5.17
C GLU A 419 -23.14 6.63 -4.31
N VAL A 420 -22.92 7.80 -4.92
CA VAL A 420 -22.96 9.11 -4.25
C VAL A 420 -24.34 9.75 -4.49
N ILE A 421 -25.10 9.96 -3.42
CA ILE A 421 -26.46 10.50 -3.46
C ILE A 421 -26.45 11.87 -2.79
N ILE A 422 -26.62 12.93 -3.57
CA ILE A 422 -26.57 14.31 -3.12
C ILE A 422 -27.99 14.80 -2.85
N LEU A 423 -28.27 15.26 -1.63
CA LEU A 423 -29.57 15.83 -1.24
C LEU A 423 -29.44 17.36 -1.13
N VAL A 424 -30.29 18.08 -1.87
CA VAL A 424 -30.39 19.55 -1.84
C VAL A 424 -31.81 20.02 -1.51
N SER A 425 -31.92 21.23 -0.96
CA SER A 425 -33.21 21.86 -0.61
C SER A 425 -33.02 23.38 -0.41
N PRO A 426 -32.77 24.15 -1.48
CA PRO A 426 -32.43 25.58 -1.39
C PRO A 426 -33.62 26.47 -0.98
N GLY A 427 -34.85 26.01 -1.18
CA GLY A 427 -36.02 26.88 -1.21
C GLY A 427 -35.86 27.96 -2.31
N ASN A 428 -36.22 29.20 -1.98
CA ASN A 428 -36.05 30.36 -2.87
C ASN A 428 -34.64 31.02 -2.82
N ILE A 429 -33.65 30.41 -2.17
CA ILE A 429 -32.31 31.00 -1.98
C ILE A 429 -31.33 30.49 -3.03
N ASP A 430 -30.64 31.40 -3.72
CA ASP A 430 -29.50 31.06 -4.56
C ASP A 430 -28.22 30.92 -3.70
N PRO A 431 -27.62 29.71 -3.57
CA PRO A 431 -26.42 29.52 -2.75
C PRO A 431 -25.14 30.05 -3.41
N ASP A 432 -25.12 30.18 -4.73
CA ASP A 432 -23.95 30.65 -5.51
C ASP A 432 -23.86 32.19 -5.56
N ALA A 433 -24.91 32.91 -5.12
CA ALA A 433 -24.92 34.37 -5.11
C ALA A 433 -23.91 34.99 -4.10
N GLU A 434 -23.24 36.08 -4.52
CA GLU A 434 -22.32 36.85 -3.67
C GLU A 434 -23.03 37.62 -2.54
N LYS A 435 -24.29 38.02 -2.76
CA LYS A 435 -25.15 38.67 -1.77
C LYS A 435 -26.50 37.98 -1.76
N ALA A 436 -27.05 37.75 -0.57
CA ALA A 436 -28.37 37.15 -0.37
C ALA A 436 -29.52 38.12 -0.74
N ASN A 437 -29.65 38.44 -2.03
CA ASN A 437 -30.70 39.31 -2.54
C ASN A 437 -31.99 38.51 -2.81
N THR A 438 -32.93 38.62 -1.88
CA THR A 438 -34.27 38.00 -1.95
C THR A 438 -35.18 38.77 -2.91
N SER A 439 -35.14 38.46 -4.21
CA SER A 439 -36.18 38.92 -5.16
C SER A 439 -36.24 38.19 -6.51
N ASN A 440 -35.12 37.69 -7.04
CA ASN A 440 -35.15 36.91 -8.29
C ASN A 440 -35.47 35.43 -8.02
N LYS A 441 -36.37 34.84 -8.81
CA LYS A 441 -36.51 33.38 -8.89
C LYS A 441 -35.17 32.81 -9.32
N SER A 442 -34.46 32.13 -8.42
CA SER A 442 -33.14 31.59 -8.76
C SER A 442 -33.27 30.43 -9.74
N ASN A 443 -32.55 30.50 -10.85
CA ASN A 443 -32.36 29.35 -11.75
C ASN A 443 -31.30 28.39 -11.20
N TYR A 444 -31.01 28.43 -9.90
CA TYR A 444 -29.94 27.65 -9.26
C TYR A 444 -30.05 26.14 -9.55
N LEU A 445 -31.24 25.54 -9.48
CA LEU A 445 -31.41 24.11 -9.77
C LEU A 445 -31.13 23.77 -11.24
N GLU A 446 -31.39 24.71 -12.16
CA GLU A 446 -31.04 24.56 -13.58
C GLU A 446 -29.54 24.77 -13.81
N ASN A 447 -28.92 25.74 -13.12
CA ASN A 447 -27.47 26.01 -13.16
C ASN A 447 -26.66 24.83 -12.59
N LEU A 448 -27.12 24.25 -11.48
CA LEU A 448 -26.55 23.04 -10.88
C LEU A 448 -26.68 21.86 -11.85
N LYS A 449 -27.87 21.64 -12.44
CA LYS A 449 -28.08 20.59 -13.45
C LYS A 449 -27.22 20.79 -14.69
N SER A 450 -27.06 22.03 -15.15
CA SER A 450 -26.17 22.40 -16.27
C SER A 450 -24.71 22.09 -15.94
N THR A 451 -24.26 22.48 -14.75
CA THR A 451 -22.90 22.20 -14.25
C THR A 451 -22.64 20.69 -14.13
N MET A 452 -23.60 19.93 -13.60
CA MET A 452 -23.52 18.46 -13.51
C MET A 452 -23.43 17.81 -14.91
N ASN A 453 -24.11 18.37 -15.92
CA ASN A 453 -24.00 17.92 -17.31
C ASN A 453 -22.64 18.26 -17.95
N GLU A 454 -22.18 19.51 -17.81
CA GLU A 454 -20.86 19.97 -18.26
C GLU A 454 -19.75 19.07 -17.68
N TRP A 455 -19.81 18.82 -16.37
CA TRP A 455 -18.84 18.02 -15.63
C TRP A 455 -19.12 16.51 -15.65
N ALA A 456 -20.16 16.03 -16.35
CA ALA A 456 -20.57 14.63 -16.34
C ALA A 456 -19.44 13.67 -16.74
N HIS A 457 -18.56 14.09 -17.65
CA HIS A 457 -17.38 13.34 -18.08
C HIS A 457 -16.28 13.27 -17.00
N GLN A 458 -16.21 14.28 -16.12
CA GLN A 458 -15.23 14.38 -15.02
C GLN A 458 -15.74 13.79 -13.70
N LEU A 459 -17.02 13.49 -13.54
CA LEU A 459 -17.56 12.82 -12.36
C LEU A 459 -17.28 11.31 -12.39
N THR A 460 -16.91 10.70 -11.26
CA THR A 460 -16.61 9.25 -11.16
C THR A 460 -17.62 8.51 -10.27
N GLY A 461 -17.87 7.23 -10.59
CA GLY A 461 -18.86 6.40 -9.91
C GLY A 461 -20.30 6.68 -10.37
N ARG A 462 -21.27 6.17 -9.59
CA ARG A 462 -22.70 6.51 -9.77
C ARG A 462 -22.99 7.74 -8.94
N ILE A 463 -23.52 8.80 -9.55
CA ILE A 463 -23.87 10.03 -8.84
C ILE A 463 -25.31 10.42 -9.18
N SER A 464 -26.09 10.73 -8.15
CA SER A 464 -27.50 11.15 -8.23
C SER A 464 -27.69 12.45 -7.44
N VAL A 465 -28.46 13.41 -7.97
CA VAL A 465 -28.83 14.66 -7.29
C VAL A 465 -30.34 14.68 -7.08
N VAL A 466 -30.75 14.69 -5.81
CA VAL A 466 -32.13 14.64 -5.37
C VAL A 466 -32.49 15.94 -4.64
N HIS A 467 -33.53 16.60 -5.13
CA HIS A 467 -34.10 17.79 -4.50
C HIS A 467 -35.27 17.38 -3.59
N ILE A 468 -35.16 17.68 -2.30
CA ILE A 468 -36.23 17.44 -1.34
C ILE A 468 -37.10 18.70 -1.26
N LYS A 469 -38.25 18.69 -1.94
CA LYS A 469 -39.22 19.78 -1.90
C LYS A 469 -40.02 19.72 -0.62
N ARG A 470 -40.32 20.89 -0.05
CA ARG A 470 -41.41 21.08 0.92
C ARG A 470 -42.56 21.81 0.23
N GLY A 471 -43.74 21.19 0.16
CA GLY A 471 -44.86 21.75 -0.61
C GLY A 471 -44.50 21.92 -2.09
N ASN A 472 -44.57 23.16 -2.61
CA ASN A 472 -44.18 23.48 -3.98
C ASN A 472 -42.66 23.69 -4.19
N GLY A 473 -41.83 23.50 -3.15
CA GLY A 473 -40.38 23.69 -3.21
C GLY A 473 -39.90 25.12 -2.94
N SER A 474 -40.79 26.06 -2.63
CA SER A 474 -40.40 27.43 -2.25
C SER A 474 -39.81 27.53 -0.84
N GLU A 475 -40.18 26.60 0.04
CA GLU A 475 -39.63 26.46 1.40
C GLU A 475 -38.55 25.38 1.46
N GLN A 476 -37.56 25.61 2.34
CA GLN A 476 -36.55 24.63 2.70
C GLN A 476 -37.17 23.45 3.50
N ALA A 477 -36.82 22.23 3.12
CA ALA A 477 -37.24 20.98 3.76
C ALA A 477 -36.37 20.62 4.99
N PHE A 478 -35.05 20.76 4.87
CA PHE A 478 -34.06 20.45 5.92
C PHE A 478 -32.95 21.51 5.97
N HIS A 479 -32.39 21.76 7.15
CA HIS A 479 -31.26 22.68 7.37
C HIS A 479 -29.92 21.96 7.60
N ASP A 480 -30.01 20.66 7.88
CA ASP A 480 -28.93 19.79 8.31
C ASP A 480 -27.88 19.54 7.23
N ARG A 481 -26.66 19.22 7.65
CA ARG A 481 -25.55 18.97 6.74
C ARG A 481 -24.75 17.76 7.20
N TYR A 482 -24.73 16.72 6.37
CA TYR A 482 -24.15 15.43 6.70
C TYR A 482 -23.37 14.84 5.53
N LEU A 483 -22.27 14.16 5.83
CA LEU A 483 -21.71 13.11 4.99
C LEU A 483 -22.01 11.77 5.68
N CYS A 484 -22.79 10.89 5.05
CA CYS A 484 -23.13 9.57 5.61
C CYS A 484 -22.68 8.46 4.64
N THR A 485 -21.67 7.69 5.03
CA THR A 485 -21.15 6.55 4.25
C THR A 485 -21.69 5.23 4.77
N ILE A 486 -22.14 4.36 3.88
CA ILE A 486 -22.59 2.99 4.16
C ILE A 486 -21.49 2.02 3.70
N ASP A 487 -21.12 1.07 4.56
CA ASP A 487 -20.19 0.00 4.20
C ASP A 487 -20.88 -1.23 3.55
N GLN A 488 -20.10 -2.16 3.00
CA GLN A 488 -20.56 -3.43 2.42
C GLN A 488 -21.40 -4.29 3.40
N LYS A 489 -21.30 -4.04 4.71
CA LYS A 489 -22.06 -4.73 5.76
C LYS A 489 -23.35 -3.98 6.13
N GLY A 490 -23.69 -2.92 5.39
CA GLY A 490 -24.87 -2.08 5.63
C GLY A 490 -24.73 -1.14 6.83
N THR A 491 -23.50 -0.91 7.34
CA THR A 491 -23.28 -0.08 8.53
C THR A 491 -23.10 1.39 8.13
N PRO A 492 -23.96 2.31 8.59
CA PRO A 492 -23.78 3.75 8.37
C PRO A 492 -22.73 4.33 9.33
N THR A 493 -21.89 5.21 8.80
CA THR A 493 -21.00 6.12 9.54
C THR A 493 -21.29 7.53 9.06
N THR A 494 -21.61 8.45 9.98
CA THR A 494 -22.10 9.79 9.65
C THR A 494 -21.26 10.88 10.28
N TYR A 495 -20.99 11.93 9.51
CA TYR A 495 -20.27 13.13 9.93
C TYR A 495 -21.18 14.33 9.76
N MET A 496 -21.33 15.15 10.81
CA MET A 496 -22.05 16.42 10.78
C MET A 496 -21.11 17.55 10.36
N LEU A 497 -21.59 18.45 9.51
CA LEU A 497 -20.84 19.58 8.95
C LEU A 497 -21.44 20.90 9.45
N SER A 498 -20.63 21.84 9.95
CA SER A 498 -21.15 23.09 10.54
C SER A 498 -21.82 24.04 9.57
N ASN A 499 -21.44 24.02 8.30
CA ASN A 499 -21.85 24.98 7.26
C ASN A 499 -21.77 24.33 5.87
N SER A 500 -22.29 25.02 4.85
CA SER A 500 -22.42 24.47 3.49
C SER A 500 -21.06 24.33 2.79
N LEU A 501 -20.90 23.26 2.01
CA LEU A 501 -19.70 22.98 1.21
C LEU A 501 -19.39 24.07 0.18
N SER A 502 -20.41 24.82 -0.25
CA SER A 502 -20.28 25.97 -1.16
C SER A 502 -19.33 27.05 -0.62
N LYS A 503 -19.31 27.24 0.69
CA LYS A 503 -18.56 28.30 1.38
C LYS A 503 -17.74 27.76 2.58
N ALA A 504 -17.52 26.44 2.62
CA ALA A 504 -16.76 25.75 3.66
C ALA A 504 -15.36 26.34 3.82
N ALA A 505 -14.96 26.69 5.04
CA ALA A 505 -13.66 27.33 5.36
C ALA A 505 -13.35 28.64 4.59
N GLY A 506 -14.27 29.19 3.78
CA GLY A 506 -13.99 30.34 2.92
C GLY A 506 -14.26 31.69 3.58
N TYR A 507 -15.51 31.94 3.97
CA TYR A 507 -15.91 33.14 4.70
C TYR A 507 -16.00 32.94 6.22
N TRP A 508 -16.02 31.68 6.66
CA TRP A 508 -16.13 31.26 8.05
C TRP A 508 -15.35 29.95 8.23
N PRO A 509 -14.82 29.66 9.43
CA PRO A 509 -14.26 28.35 9.75
C PRO A 509 -15.23 27.19 9.50
N PHE A 510 -14.69 25.99 9.34
CA PHE A 510 -15.45 24.76 9.10
C PHE A 510 -15.17 23.75 10.21
N ALA A 511 -16.21 23.17 10.78
CA ALA A 511 -16.14 22.11 11.77
C ALA A 511 -16.82 20.84 11.25
N ILE A 512 -16.17 19.71 11.48
CA ILE A 512 -16.69 18.37 11.22
C ILE A 512 -16.76 17.62 12.55
N CYS A 513 -17.83 16.87 12.77
CA CYS A 513 -18.00 16.01 13.94
C CYS A 513 -18.52 14.63 13.51
N GLU A 514 -17.74 13.57 13.74
CA GLU A 514 -18.19 12.19 13.57
C GLU A 514 -19.23 11.79 14.63
N LEU A 515 -20.38 11.32 14.16
CA LEU A 515 -21.49 10.89 14.99
C LEU A 515 -21.30 9.42 15.41
N ASN A 516 -21.61 9.10 16.67
CA ASN A 516 -21.55 7.73 17.16
C ASN A 516 -22.46 6.78 16.33
N LYS A 517 -22.22 5.46 16.41
CA LYS A 517 -22.93 4.46 15.57
C LYS A 517 -24.46 4.49 15.71
N THR A 518 -25.00 4.81 16.90
CA THR A 518 -26.45 4.92 17.12
C THR A 518 -27.01 6.14 16.40
N MET A 519 -26.35 7.29 16.55
CA MET A 519 -26.72 8.53 15.87
C MET A 519 -26.54 8.42 14.35
N SER A 520 -25.47 7.77 13.87
CA SER A 520 -25.26 7.50 12.44
C SER A 520 -26.39 6.66 11.83
N ARG A 521 -26.91 5.66 12.56
CA ARG A 521 -28.10 4.90 12.14
C ARG A 521 -29.37 5.75 12.14
N GLN A 522 -29.56 6.62 13.14
CA GLN A 522 -30.70 7.52 13.21
C GLN A 522 -30.69 8.56 12.07
N VAL A 523 -29.52 9.16 11.78
CA VAL A 523 -29.36 10.10 10.66
C VAL A 523 -29.49 9.39 9.32
N HIS A 524 -28.97 8.17 9.14
CA HIS A 524 -29.22 7.38 7.93
C HIS A 524 -30.71 7.11 7.73
N ALA A 525 -31.44 6.68 8.77
CA ALA A 525 -32.89 6.49 8.70
C ALA A 525 -33.64 7.80 8.41
N TYR A 526 -33.19 8.93 8.96
CA TYR A 526 -33.73 10.26 8.63
C TYR A 526 -33.51 10.64 7.15
N ILE A 527 -32.33 10.36 6.60
CA ILE A 527 -32.02 10.58 5.18
C ILE A 527 -32.93 9.73 4.28
N LEU A 528 -33.13 8.45 4.60
CA LEU A 528 -34.08 7.59 3.88
C LEU A 528 -35.51 8.14 3.97
N ASN A 529 -35.97 8.54 5.16
CA ASN A 529 -37.30 9.13 5.34
C ASN A 529 -37.50 10.47 4.59
N LEU A 530 -36.43 11.24 4.34
CA LEU A 530 -36.48 12.42 3.46
C LEU A 530 -36.67 12.02 1.99
N ILE A 531 -35.98 10.98 1.53
CA ILE A 531 -36.06 10.47 0.16
C ILE A 531 -37.43 9.82 -0.10
N ASP A 532 -37.93 9.03 0.85
CA ASP A 532 -39.20 8.30 0.73
C ASP A 532 -40.43 9.20 0.99
N GLY A 533 -40.24 10.42 1.51
CA GLY A 533 -41.32 11.35 1.85
C GLY A 533 -42.11 11.00 3.12
N ASN A 534 -41.64 10.05 3.92
CA ASN A 534 -42.37 9.43 5.05
C ASN A 534 -42.35 10.22 6.38
N LEU A 535 -41.93 11.49 6.39
CA LEU A 535 -41.91 12.31 7.60
C LEU A 535 -43.31 12.87 7.93
N SER A 536 -43.95 12.23 8.90
CA SER A 536 -45.38 12.25 9.26
C SER A 536 -46.06 13.61 9.57
N ASN A 537 -45.39 14.75 9.39
CA ASN A 537 -45.96 16.10 9.62
C ASN A 537 -45.62 17.13 8.53
N LYS A 538 -44.93 16.76 7.44
CA LYS A 538 -44.57 17.70 6.36
C LYS A 538 -44.67 17.00 5.01
N ASN A 539 -45.44 17.58 4.08
CA ASN A 539 -45.50 17.10 2.69
C ASN A 539 -44.15 17.33 2.00
N PHE A 540 -43.28 16.32 2.08
CA PHE A 540 -42.02 16.28 1.37
C PHE A 540 -42.14 15.45 0.09
N GLN A 541 -41.44 15.89 -0.95
CA GLN A 541 -41.37 15.17 -2.22
C GLN A 541 -39.93 15.18 -2.71
N ALA A 542 -39.34 14.00 -2.88
CA ALA A 542 -38.06 13.83 -3.54
C ALA A 542 -38.20 13.92 -5.06
N GLU A 543 -37.38 14.76 -5.69
CA GLU A 543 -37.29 14.93 -7.14
C GLU A 543 -35.86 14.65 -7.61
N LEU A 544 -35.67 13.65 -8.47
CA LEU A 544 -34.38 13.39 -9.10
C LEU A 544 -34.12 14.44 -10.19
N ILE A 545 -33.19 15.37 -9.94
CA ILE A 545 -32.87 16.45 -10.88
C ILE A 545 -31.82 16.01 -11.91
N TRP A 546 -30.87 15.17 -11.50
CA TRP A 546 -29.77 14.68 -12.34
C TRP A 546 -29.27 13.31 -11.87
N LYS A 547 -28.79 12.48 -12.82
CA LYS A 547 -28.19 11.17 -12.56
C LYS A 547 -27.14 10.85 -13.63
N LYS A 548 -25.99 10.30 -13.23
CA LYS A 548 -25.04 9.63 -14.14
C LYS A 548 -25.15 8.12 -14.00
N GLU A 549 -25.51 7.47 -15.10
CA GLU A 549 -25.51 6.01 -15.21
C GLU A 549 -24.15 5.48 -15.71
N LYS A 550 -23.95 4.16 -15.61
CA LYS A 550 -22.68 3.52 -15.96
C LYS A 550 -22.39 3.70 -17.46
N VAL A 551 -21.29 4.37 -17.79
CA VAL A 551 -20.87 4.60 -19.18
C VAL A 551 -20.51 3.25 -19.82
N GLN A 552 -21.31 2.80 -20.78
CA GLN A 552 -20.88 1.87 -21.82
C GLN A 552 -20.20 2.70 -22.91
N TYR A 553 -18.90 2.49 -23.14
CA TYR A 553 -18.12 3.30 -24.07
C TYR A 553 -18.52 3.07 -25.53
N SER A 554 -18.79 4.16 -26.26
CA SER A 554 -19.00 4.19 -27.71
C SER A 554 -18.19 5.36 -28.33
N HIS A 555 -17.68 5.20 -29.56
CA HIS A 555 -16.76 6.13 -30.23
C HIS A 555 -17.45 6.99 -31.32
N PRO A 556 -17.14 8.31 -31.40
CA PRO A 556 -16.43 8.91 -32.56
C PRO A 556 -15.38 9.98 -32.13
N GLY A 557 -14.55 10.62 -32.99
CA GLY A 557 -14.40 10.64 -34.46
C GLY A 557 -13.07 11.31 -34.90
N ARG A 558 -12.95 11.86 -36.13
CA ARG A 558 -11.69 12.42 -36.71
C ARG A 558 -11.70 13.96 -36.96
N ARG A 559 -10.53 14.61 -36.78
CA ARG A 559 -10.11 15.89 -37.40
C ARG A 559 -8.65 15.80 -37.92
N SER A 560 -8.23 16.70 -38.82
CA SER A 560 -6.93 16.67 -39.53
C SER A 560 -5.72 17.03 -38.65
N ARG A 561 -4.51 16.59 -39.02
CA ARG A 561 -3.34 16.44 -38.11
C ARG A 561 -2.17 17.45 -38.23
N PHE A 562 -2.09 18.31 -39.25
CA PHE A 562 -0.80 18.98 -39.59
C PHE A 562 -0.88 20.52 -39.67
N TYR A 563 -1.30 21.19 -38.59
CA TYR A 563 -1.51 22.66 -38.58
C TYR A 563 -0.25 23.53 -38.35
N HIS A 564 0.91 22.96 -38.00
CA HIS A 564 2.06 23.76 -37.51
C HIS A 564 3.05 24.26 -38.58
N PHE A 565 2.82 23.99 -39.86
CA PHE A 565 3.80 24.28 -40.94
C PHE A 565 3.28 25.23 -42.04
N GLU A 566 2.19 25.97 -41.82
CA GLU A 566 1.56 26.77 -42.88
C GLU A 566 2.37 28.03 -43.30
N SER A 567 3.40 28.44 -42.54
CA SER A 567 4.07 29.74 -42.71
C SER A 567 5.52 29.72 -43.26
N ASP A 568 6.15 28.55 -43.46
CA ASP A 568 7.55 28.47 -43.94
C ASP A 568 7.68 27.63 -45.25
N PRO A 569 8.07 28.25 -46.38
CA PRO A 569 8.29 27.55 -47.66
C PRO A 569 9.38 26.48 -47.61
N ASP A 570 10.41 26.64 -46.78
CA ASP A 570 11.55 25.71 -46.71
C ASP A 570 11.15 24.32 -46.16
N TRP A 571 9.97 24.20 -45.54
CA TRP A 571 9.44 22.95 -45.00
C TRP A 571 8.58 22.17 -45.99
N GLN A 572 8.31 22.68 -47.19
CA GLN A 572 7.46 21.98 -48.16
C GLN A 572 7.98 20.56 -48.52
N PRO A 573 9.28 20.34 -48.80
CA PRO A 573 9.81 19.00 -49.07
C PRO A 573 9.64 18.02 -47.89
N ILE A 574 9.58 18.56 -46.66
CA ILE A 574 9.39 17.78 -45.43
C ILE A 574 7.92 17.39 -45.29
N LYS A 575 6.98 18.31 -45.56
CA LYS A 575 5.54 17.99 -45.61
C LYS A 575 5.25 16.92 -46.67
N ASP A 576 5.85 17.07 -47.86
CA ASP A 576 5.65 16.15 -48.98
C ASP A 576 6.20 14.76 -48.62
N PHE A 577 7.41 14.68 -48.06
CA PHE A 577 7.99 13.43 -47.52
C PHE A 577 7.13 12.79 -46.42
N LEU A 578 6.75 13.55 -45.39
CA LEU A 578 5.93 13.06 -44.27
C LEU A 578 4.55 12.57 -44.76
N SER A 579 3.95 13.28 -45.71
CA SER A 579 2.69 12.90 -46.36
C SER A 579 2.84 11.62 -47.19
N ASP A 580 3.91 11.48 -47.97
CA ASP A 580 4.20 10.29 -48.75
C ASP A 580 4.43 9.06 -47.86
N ILE A 581 5.25 9.19 -46.82
CA ILE A 581 5.51 8.13 -45.84
C ILE A 581 4.21 7.73 -45.12
N PHE A 582 3.40 8.70 -44.68
CA PHE A 582 2.08 8.47 -44.08
C PHE A 582 1.14 7.72 -45.04
N ASN A 583 1.09 8.12 -46.32
CA ASN A 583 0.26 7.47 -47.33
C ASN A 583 0.72 6.04 -47.65
N ILE A 584 2.03 5.79 -47.74
CA ILE A 584 2.60 4.44 -47.93
C ILE A 584 2.23 3.56 -46.73
N ILE A 585 2.47 4.02 -45.51
CA ILE A 585 2.20 3.30 -44.27
C ILE A 585 0.72 2.92 -44.12
N ILE A 586 -0.20 3.83 -44.42
CA ILE A 586 -1.64 3.59 -44.22
C ILE A 586 -2.24 2.72 -45.33
N ARG A 587 -1.68 2.74 -46.55
CA ARG A 587 -2.28 2.05 -47.72
C ARG A 587 -1.63 0.72 -48.07
N ASN A 588 -0.42 0.41 -47.59
CA ASN A 588 0.33 -0.78 -48.00
C ASN A 588 0.80 -1.63 -46.81
N SER A 589 0.34 -2.89 -46.75
CA SER A 589 0.81 -3.89 -45.76
C SER A 589 2.28 -4.28 -45.95
N THR A 590 2.83 -4.10 -47.15
CA THR A 590 4.23 -4.39 -47.53
C THR A 590 5.06 -3.11 -47.67
N TYR A 591 4.94 -2.20 -46.70
CA TYR A 591 5.54 -0.85 -46.71
C TYR A 591 7.07 -0.80 -46.87
N LYS A 592 7.81 -1.82 -46.39
CA LYS A 592 9.28 -1.77 -46.17
C LYS A 592 10.08 -1.27 -47.40
N PRO A 593 9.92 -1.80 -48.63
CA PRO A 593 10.73 -1.36 -49.78
C PRO A 593 10.39 0.07 -50.26
N GLN A 594 9.13 0.49 -50.13
CA GLN A 594 8.68 1.81 -50.56
C GLN A 594 9.08 2.89 -49.56
N VAL A 595 9.00 2.59 -48.26
CA VAL A 595 9.53 3.46 -47.20
C VAL A 595 11.05 3.61 -47.32
N ASP A 596 11.78 2.52 -47.57
CA ASP A 596 13.24 2.56 -47.76
C ASP A 596 13.64 3.40 -48.99
N ALA A 597 12.97 3.20 -50.13
CA ALA A 597 13.20 4.00 -51.34
C ALA A 597 12.94 5.51 -51.10
N ARG A 598 11.79 5.88 -50.52
CA ARG A 598 11.46 7.29 -50.23
C ARG A 598 12.34 7.91 -49.15
N LEU A 599 12.77 7.14 -48.16
CA LEU A 599 13.71 7.61 -47.14
C LEU A 599 15.08 7.92 -47.76
N ASN A 600 15.62 7.03 -48.60
CA ASN A 600 16.90 7.25 -49.27
C ASN A 600 16.83 8.44 -50.26
N GLU A 601 15.72 8.61 -50.97
CA GLU A 601 15.46 9.78 -51.83
C GLU A 601 15.44 11.08 -51.00
N PHE A 602 14.67 11.14 -49.92
CA PHE A 602 14.60 12.31 -49.03
C PHE A 602 15.95 12.64 -48.38
N LEU A 603 16.69 11.63 -47.90
CA LEU A 603 18.01 11.82 -47.30
C LEU A 603 19.06 12.34 -48.31
N SER A 604 18.88 12.08 -49.60
CA SER A 604 19.75 12.60 -50.66
C SER A 604 19.57 14.11 -50.93
N ILE A 605 18.38 14.64 -50.63
CA ILE A 605 18.03 16.07 -50.80
C ILE A 605 18.05 16.86 -49.48
N TRP A 606 18.34 16.22 -48.34
CA TRP A 606 18.32 16.85 -47.02
C TRP A 606 19.43 17.91 -46.85
N PRO A 607 19.11 19.19 -46.59
CA PRO A 607 20.12 20.25 -46.45
C PRO A 607 20.98 20.07 -45.21
N LYS A 608 22.30 20.23 -45.35
CA LYS A 608 23.22 20.27 -44.20
C LYS A 608 22.91 21.48 -43.31
N GLY A 609 22.65 21.24 -42.02
CA GLY A 609 22.43 22.29 -41.02
C GLY A 609 20.96 22.65 -40.73
N LYS A 610 19.98 21.96 -41.32
CA LYS A 610 18.58 22.02 -40.87
C LYS A 610 18.37 21.22 -39.58
N ASN A 611 17.34 21.56 -38.80
CA ASN A 611 17.08 20.99 -37.48
C ASN A 611 16.68 19.50 -37.58
N GLU A 612 17.57 18.60 -37.18
CA GLU A 612 17.34 17.14 -37.17
C GLU A 612 16.35 16.71 -36.07
N ASP A 613 16.27 17.42 -34.94
CA ASP A 613 15.39 17.08 -33.82
C ASP A 613 13.91 17.31 -34.18
N LEU A 614 13.59 18.45 -34.80
CA LEU A 614 12.23 18.77 -35.24
C LEU A 614 11.77 17.84 -36.38
N LEU A 615 12.69 17.40 -37.25
CA LEU A 615 12.40 16.35 -38.22
C LEU A 615 12.10 15.01 -37.53
N ALA A 616 12.85 14.65 -36.48
CA ALA A 616 12.64 13.41 -35.74
C ALA A 616 11.28 13.38 -35.03
N GLU A 617 10.88 14.48 -34.40
CA GLU A 617 9.60 14.62 -33.69
C GLU A 617 8.40 14.42 -34.65
N GLU A 618 8.41 15.09 -35.80
CA GLU A 618 7.35 14.96 -36.82
C GLU A 618 7.36 13.61 -37.53
N LEU A 619 8.55 13.07 -37.81
CA LEU A 619 8.67 11.72 -38.36
C LEU A 619 8.08 10.69 -37.39
N PHE A 620 8.34 10.81 -36.08
CA PHE A 620 7.74 9.94 -35.07
C PHE A 620 6.21 10.04 -35.07
N LYS A 621 5.62 11.25 -35.16
CA LYS A 621 4.15 11.44 -35.28
C LYS A 621 3.54 10.74 -36.51
N VAL A 622 4.33 10.54 -37.56
CA VAL A 622 3.93 9.80 -38.77
C VAL A 622 4.17 8.29 -38.65
N VAL A 623 5.32 7.84 -38.13
CA VAL A 623 5.69 6.42 -38.12
C VAL A 623 5.19 5.64 -36.90
N SER A 624 4.85 6.30 -35.80
CA SER A 624 4.30 5.71 -34.56
C SER A 624 2.94 5.02 -34.72
N HIS A 625 2.38 4.98 -35.94
CA HIS A 625 1.22 4.16 -36.26
C HIS A 625 1.42 2.65 -36.01
N ARG A 626 2.67 2.14 -36.07
CA ARG A 626 3.05 0.80 -35.58
C ARG A 626 4.52 0.79 -35.17
N ASP A 627 4.83 0.25 -33.99
CA ASP A 627 6.20 0.10 -33.44
C ASP A 627 7.18 -0.52 -34.44
N ALA A 628 6.72 -1.51 -35.20
CA ALA A 628 7.47 -2.19 -36.26
C ALA A 628 7.98 -1.27 -37.38
N ILE A 629 7.26 -0.17 -37.66
CA ILE A 629 7.65 0.83 -38.65
C ILE A 629 8.70 1.75 -38.04
N VAL A 630 8.52 2.18 -36.78
CA VAL A 630 9.49 3.01 -36.06
C VAL A 630 10.85 2.32 -35.99
N ALA A 631 10.89 1.06 -35.56
CA ALA A 631 12.11 0.26 -35.49
C ALA A 631 12.78 0.09 -36.87
N PHE A 632 11.99 -0.13 -37.94
CA PHE A 632 12.51 -0.25 -39.30
C PHE A 632 13.11 1.08 -39.82
N VAL A 633 12.41 2.20 -39.62
CA VAL A 633 12.85 3.53 -40.08
C VAL A 633 14.08 4.00 -39.30
N SER A 634 14.12 3.77 -37.98
CA SER A 634 15.29 4.07 -37.14
C SER A 634 16.54 3.31 -37.59
N GLU A 635 16.45 1.99 -37.81
CA GLU A 635 17.57 1.18 -38.31
C GLU A 635 18.05 1.68 -39.68
N ARG A 636 17.14 2.06 -40.59
CA ARG A 636 17.51 2.60 -41.90
C ARG A 636 18.18 3.96 -41.84
N LEU A 637 17.72 4.86 -40.97
CA LEU A 637 18.38 6.13 -40.66
C LEU A 637 19.79 5.89 -40.12
N ARG A 638 19.94 4.93 -39.21
CA ARG A 638 21.24 4.54 -38.62
C ARG A 638 22.20 3.99 -39.67
N THR A 639 21.75 3.10 -40.57
CA THR A 639 22.59 2.61 -41.68
C THR A 639 23.00 3.70 -42.67
N ASN A 640 22.21 4.78 -42.78
CA ASN A 640 22.53 5.98 -43.57
C ASN A 640 23.28 7.06 -42.78
N GLY A 641 23.80 6.75 -41.58
CA GLY A 641 24.62 7.65 -40.76
C GLY A 641 23.85 8.73 -40.00
N ARG A 642 22.51 8.69 -39.97
CA ARG A 642 21.64 9.67 -39.28
C ARG A 642 21.36 9.26 -37.82
N ASN A 643 22.44 9.11 -37.05
CA ASN A 643 22.38 8.61 -35.68
C ASN A 643 21.47 9.44 -34.75
N ASN A 644 21.51 10.78 -34.82
CA ASN A 644 20.70 11.65 -33.95
C ASN A 644 19.19 11.39 -34.09
N ILE A 645 18.71 11.35 -35.34
CA ILE A 645 17.29 11.11 -35.68
C ILE A 645 16.88 9.69 -35.26
N ALA A 646 17.74 8.70 -35.52
CA ALA A 646 17.51 7.33 -35.11
C ALA A 646 17.48 7.18 -33.58
N ASP A 647 18.39 7.83 -32.84
CA ASP A 647 18.43 7.83 -31.38
C ASP A 647 17.18 8.51 -30.80
N HIS A 648 16.65 9.57 -31.40
CA HIS A 648 15.39 10.19 -30.98
C HIS A 648 14.20 9.22 -31.17
N LEU A 649 14.01 8.68 -32.38
CA LEU A 649 12.97 7.69 -32.68
C LEU A 649 13.02 6.46 -31.75
N ASP A 650 14.23 5.97 -31.48
CA ASP A 650 14.50 4.84 -30.60
C ASP A 650 14.14 5.13 -29.14
N ASN A 651 14.40 6.35 -28.65
CA ASN A 651 14.07 6.76 -27.28
C ASN A 651 12.57 6.97 -27.12
N GLU A 652 11.90 7.67 -28.05
CA GLU A 652 10.44 7.83 -28.05
C GLU A 652 9.71 6.48 -28.12
N LEU A 653 10.22 5.53 -28.92
CA LEU A 653 9.70 4.16 -28.96
C LEU A 653 9.91 3.42 -27.64
N LEU A 654 11.07 3.60 -26.99
CA LEU A 654 11.39 2.96 -25.71
C LEU A 654 10.56 3.53 -24.55
N ASP A 655 10.36 4.84 -24.49
CA ASP A 655 9.55 5.47 -23.46
C ASP A 655 8.06 5.14 -23.67
N SER A 656 7.58 5.18 -24.93
CA SER A 656 6.22 4.72 -25.27
C SER A 656 5.99 3.24 -24.94
N PHE A 657 6.97 2.36 -25.22
CA PHE A 657 6.95 0.96 -24.81
C PHE A 657 6.79 0.84 -23.30
N LEU A 658 7.64 1.52 -22.52
CA LEU A 658 7.63 1.45 -21.04
C LEU A 658 6.34 2.00 -20.42
N GLU A 659 5.77 3.07 -20.95
CA GLU A 659 4.51 3.65 -20.48
C GLU A 659 3.30 2.74 -20.72
N GLN A 660 3.34 1.90 -21.76
CA GLN A 660 2.24 1.03 -22.16
C GLN A 660 2.25 -0.35 -21.48
N LEU A 661 3.28 -0.68 -20.68
CA LEU A 661 3.40 -1.98 -20.01
C LEU A 661 2.37 -2.16 -18.88
N PRO A 662 1.72 -3.34 -18.76
CA PRO A 662 0.81 -3.63 -17.66
C PRO A 662 1.47 -3.47 -16.30
N GLY A 663 0.69 -3.10 -15.30
CA GLY A 663 1.13 -2.98 -13.90
C GLY A 663 0.03 -3.44 -12.95
N PRO A 664 0.29 -3.47 -11.62
CA PRO A 664 -0.65 -4.03 -10.64
C PRO A 664 -2.05 -3.40 -10.69
N TYR A 665 -2.13 -2.14 -11.13
CA TYR A 665 -3.36 -1.34 -11.23
C TYR A 665 -3.63 -0.78 -12.65
N GLN A 666 -2.82 -1.17 -13.65
CA GLN A 666 -2.92 -0.66 -15.03
C GLN A 666 -3.21 -1.81 -16.01
N GLN A 667 -4.12 -1.60 -16.97
CA GLN A 667 -4.18 -2.45 -18.16
C GLN A 667 -2.98 -2.11 -19.05
N GLY A 668 -2.27 -3.12 -19.56
CA GLY A 668 -1.33 -2.90 -20.63
C GLY A 668 -2.09 -2.41 -21.87
N ARG A 669 -1.47 -1.48 -22.59
CA ARG A 669 -1.93 -1.05 -23.92
C ARG A 669 -0.94 -1.43 -25.02
N TRP A 670 0.20 -1.99 -24.63
CA TRP A 670 1.25 -2.39 -25.53
C TRP A 670 0.84 -3.64 -26.31
N PHE A 671 0.70 -3.50 -27.63
CA PHE A 671 0.39 -4.60 -28.53
C PHE A 671 1.25 -4.51 -29.78
N VAL A 672 2.28 -5.35 -29.85
CA VAL A 672 3.05 -5.57 -31.08
C VAL A 672 2.66 -6.93 -31.67
N PRO A 673 2.21 -6.96 -32.94
CA PRO A 673 1.99 -8.19 -33.71
C PRO A 673 3.18 -9.15 -33.65
N SER A 674 2.90 -10.46 -33.57
CA SER A 674 3.91 -11.54 -33.44
C SER A 674 5.02 -11.41 -34.48
N ASP A 675 4.63 -11.29 -35.76
CA ASP A 675 5.50 -11.16 -36.94
C ASP A 675 6.55 -10.03 -36.87
N ALA A 676 6.33 -9.02 -36.04
CA ALA A 676 7.25 -7.90 -35.85
C ALA A 676 7.88 -7.84 -34.45
N ARG A 677 7.32 -8.53 -33.45
CA ARG A 677 7.63 -8.34 -32.02
C ARG A 677 9.10 -8.57 -31.69
N GLN A 678 9.69 -9.65 -32.21
CA GLN A 678 11.12 -9.93 -32.02
C GLN A 678 12.00 -8.77 -32.52
N SER A 679 11.70 -8.21 -33.70
CA SER A 679 12.50 -7.12 -34.29
C SER A 679 12.44 -5.84 -33.46
N VAL A 680 11.27 -5.52 -32.88
CA VAL A 680 11.07 -4.38 -31.99
C VAL A 680 11.82 -4.58 -30.67
N LEU A 681 11.66 -5.73 -30.02
CA LEU A 681 12.32 -6.03 -28.74
C LEU A 681 13.86 -6.05 -28.87
N VAL A 682 14.38 -6.57 -29.98
CA VAL A 682 15.82 -6.49 -30.30
C VAL A 682 16.25 -5.03 -30.42
N SER A 683 15.54 -4.21 -31.19
CA SER A 683 15.87 -2.79 -31.38
C SER A 683 15.90 -2.04 -30.04
N LEU A 684 14.87 -2.22 -29.20
CA LEU A 684 14.81 -1.64 -27.85
C LEU A 684 15.99 -2.06 -26.98
N GLY A 685 16.41 -3.34 -27.05
CA GLY A 685 17.62 -3.83 -26.38
C GLY A 685 18.88 -3.10 -26.85
N ARG A 686 19.04 -2.87 -28.17
CA ARG A 686 20.17 -2.08 -28.71
C ARG A 686 20.15 -0.63 -28.23
N THR A 687 18.97 -0.01 -28.21
CA THR A 687 18.78 1.36 -27.72
C THR A 687 19.22 1.49 -26.27
N VAL A 688 18.86 0.54 -25.40
CA VAL A 688 19.29 0.53 -24.01
C VAL A 688 20.80 0.26 -23.90
N ALA A 689 21.37 -0.65 -24.70
CA ALA A 689 22.81 -0.93 -24.73
C ALA A 689 23.66 0.28 -25.12
N ARG A 690 23.15 1.15 -26.00
CA ARG A 690 23.80 2.41 -26.41
C ARG A 690 23.81 3.50 -25.33
N LYS A 691 23.02 3.38 -24.24
CA LYS A 691 22.97 4.41 -23.19
C LYS A 691 24.24 4.40 -22.33
N GLN A 692 24.79 5.59 -22.07
CA GLN A 692 26.02 5.81 -21.26
C GLN A 692 26.03 5.08 -19.90
N ASN A 693 24.86 4.83 -19.31
CA ASN A 693 24.69 4.11 -18.05
C ASN A 693 23.62 3.00 -18.16
N ALA A 694 23.73 2.13 -19.17
CA ALA A 694 22.78 1.03 -19.43
C ALA A 694 22.45 0.17 -18.19
N SER A 695 23.42 -0.11 -17.31
CA SER A 695 23.19 -0.88 -16.08
C SER A 695 22.28 -0.16 -15.07
N ASN A 696 22.39 1.17 -14.93
CA ASN A 696 21.49 1.96 -14.10
C ASN A 696 20.08 2.05 -14.73
N PHE A 697 19.98 2.11 -16.06
CA PHE A 697 18.69 2.05 -16.75
C PHE A 697 17.97 0.73 -16.48
N ILE A 698 18.65 -0.41 -16.68
CA ILE A 698 18.10 -1.74 -16.37
C ILE A 698 17.62 -1.80 -14.91
N ARG A 699 18.50 -1.45 -13.96
CA ARG A 699 18.19 -1.50 -12.53
C ARG A 699 17.03 -0.59 -12.11
N SER A 700 16.86 0.58 -12.73
CA SER A 700 15.83 1.57 -12.33
C SER A 700 14.52 1.46 -13.09
N LYS A 701 14.53 0.93 -14.33
CA LYS A 701 13.35 0.84 -15.19
C LYS A 701 12.89 -0.60 -15.38
N LEU A 702 13.78 -1.48 -15.87
CA LEU A 702 13.39 -2.85 -16.24
C LEU A 702 13.25 -3.76 -15.01
N ASN A 703 14.19 -3.72 -14.06
CA ASN A 703 14.18 -4.56 -12.86
C ASN A 703 12.97 -4.26 -11.95
N SER A 704 12.60 -2.98 -11.79
CA SER A 704 11.39 -2.60 -11.05
C SER A 704 10.15 -3.21 -11.71
N LYS A 705 10.06 -3.09 -13.05
CA LYS A 705 8.88 -3.50 -13.80
C LYS A 705 8.71 -5.02 -13.88
N ILE A 706 9.80 -5.76 -14.07
CA ILE A 706 9.73 -7.23 -14.08
C ILE A 706 9.42 -7.79 -12.68
N ASN A 707 9.85 -7.14 -11.59
CA ASN A 707 9.44 -7.52 -10.24
C ASN A 707 7.93 -7.31 -10.01
N GLU A 708 7.36 -6.18 -10.46
CA GLU A 708 5.90 -5.96 -10.46
C GLU A 708 5.16 -7.07 -11.22
N LEU A 709 5.63 -7.43 -12.41
CA LEU A 709 5.00 -8.46 -13.25
C LEU A 709 5.11 -9.86 -12.60
N ILE A 710 6.24 -10.19 -12.00
CA ILE A 710 6.42 -11.45 -11.25
C ILE A 710 5.46 -11.51 -10.06
N MET A 711 5.30 -10.42 -9.30
CA MET A 711 4.29 -10.36 -8.23
C MET A 711 2.85 -10.54 -8.77
N MET A 712 2.52 -9.98 -9.94
CA MET A 712 1.22 -10.19 -10.58
C MET A 712 1.00 -11.66 -10.99
N ILE A 713 2.04 -12.32 -11.50
CA ILE A 713 2.02 -13.73 -11.88
C ILE A 713 1.87 -14.67 -10.67
N GLU A 714 2.61 -14.39 -9.58
CA GLU A 714 2.63 -15.25 -8.39
C GLU A 714 1.44 -15.06 -7.45
N THR A 715 0.89 -13.85 -7.37
CA THR A 715 -0.26 -13.61 -6.48
C THR A 715 -1.56 -14.23 -6.99
N GLN A 716 -1.67 -14.56 -8.29
CA GLN A 716 -2.78 -15.28 -8.93
C GLN A 716 -4.19 -14.68 -8.70
N ARG A 717 -4.29 -13.45 -8.17
CA ARG A 717 -5.54 -12.75 -7.83
C ARG A 717 -6.13 -11.94 -8.98
N ASN A 718 -5.63 -12.13 -10.20
CA ASN A 718 -5.86 -11.21 -11.32
C ASN A 718 -5.92 -11.99 -12.64
N ASP A 719 -6.97 -11.76 -13.44
CA ASP A 719 -7.24 -12.44 -14.72
C ASP A 719 -6.18 -12.13 -15.82
N ARG A 720 -5.15 -11.33 -15.48
CA ARG A 720 -4.12 -10.80 -16.39
C ARG A 720 -2.76 -11.49 -16.24
N SER A 721 -2.68 -12.57 -15.48
CA SER A 721 -1.41 -13.28 -15.27
C SER A 721 -0.77 -13.76 -16.58
N ALA A 722 -1.57 -14.08 -17.61
CA ALA A 722 -1.07 -14.43 -18.95
C ALA A 722 -0.43 -13.24 -19.69
N GLU A 723 -1.05 -12.06 -19.65
CA GLU A 723 -0.49 -10.81 -20.19
C GLU A 723 0.84 -10.46 -19.47
N ALA A 724 0.88 -10.64 -18.16
CA ALA A 724 2.08 -10.41 -17.35
C ALA A 724 3.22 -11.38 -17.71
N VAL A 725 2.94 -12.67 -17.93
CA VAL A 725 3.94 -13.63 -18.45
C VAL A 725 4.51 -13.15 -19.77
N GLN A 726 3.65 -12.80 -20.74
CA GLN A 726 4.10 -12.37 -22.07
C GLN A 726 5.01 -11.14 -22.04
N VAL A 727 4.65 -10.14 -21.23
CA VAL A 727 5.45 -8.92 -21.08
C VAL A 727 6.75 -9.19 -20.31
N ALA A 728 6.75 -10.08 -19.32
CA ALA A 728 7.95 -10.45 -18.60
C ALA A 728 8.97 -11.21 -19.49
N LEU A 729 8.51 -12.08 -20.40
CA LEU A 729 9.36 -12.67 -21.46
C LEU A 729 9.91 -11.60 -22.41
N SER A 730 9.10 -10.60 -22.76
CA SER A 730 9.49 -9.47 -23.61
C SER A 730 10.59 -8.60 -22.95
N LEU A 731 10.42 -8.23 -21.67
CA LEU A 731 11.44 -7.50 -20.91
C LEU A 731 12.74 -8.31 -20.74
N SER A 732 12.63 -9.62 -20.56
CA SER A 732 13.78 -10.51 -20.49
C SER A 732 14.54 -10.58 -21.81
N THR A 733 13.83 -10.58 -22.94
CA THR A 733 14.42 -10.48 -24.29
C THR A 733 15.23 -9.19 -24.44
N ILE A 734 14.68 -8.04 -24.01
CA ILE A 734 15.37 -6.75 -24.04
C ILE A 734 16.64 -6.78 -23.16
N ALA A 735 16.54 -7.24 -21.91
CA ALA A 735 17.67 -7.22 -20.98
C ALA A 735 18.80 -8.18 -21.41
N LEU A 736 18.46 -9.38 -21.91
CA LEU A 736 19.44 -10.33 -22.46
C LEU A 736 20.13 -9.79 -23.71
N GLN A 737 19.39 -9.09 -24.58
CA GLN A 737 19.95 -8.37 -25.73
C GLN A 737 20.89 -7.23 -25.30
N VAL A 738 20.60 -6.52 -24.20
CA VAL A 738 21.50 -5.48 -23.66
C VAL A 738 22.80 -6.09 -23.15
N VAL A 739 22.75 -7.12 -22.31
CA VAL A 739 23.97 -7.72 -21.75
C VAL A 739 24.82 -8.44 -22.81
N ALA A 740 24.24 -8.81 -23.95
CA ALA A 740 24.97 -9.32 -25.11
C ALA A 740 25.75 -8.20 -25.85
N GLU A 741 25.12 -7.05 -26.17
CA GLU A 741 25.72 -6.00 -27.02
C GLU A 741 26.35 -4.81 -26.25
N ALA A 742 26.13 -4.64 -24.94
CA ALA A 742 26.64 -3.50 -24.17
C ALA A 742 28.14 -3.63 -23.78
N GLU A 743 29.04 -3.56 -24.76
CA GLU A 743 30.49 -3.69 -24.56
C GLU A 743 31.08 -2.66 -23.57
N GLY A 744 30.51 -1.46 -23.49
CA GLY A 744 30.93 -0.42 -22.54
C GLY A 744 30.53 -0.66 -21.07
N MET A 745 29.82 -1.75 -20.77
CA MET A 745 29.41 -2.10 -19.40
C MET A 745 30.42 -3.07 -18.74
N ASP A 746 30.80 -2.82 -17.48
CA ASP A 746 31.64 -3.73 -16.70
C ASP A 746 31.08 -5.15 -16.71
N LEU A 747 31.95 -6.12 -17.04
CA LEU A 747 31.60 -7.53 -17.22
C LEU A 747 30.87 -8.13 -16.00
N ARG A 748 31.17 -7.66 -14.77
CA ARG A 748 30.49 -8.12 -13.55
C ARG A 748 29.03 -7.68 -13.51
N PHE A 749 28.71 -6.48 -13.98
CA PHE A 749 27.32 -6.03 -14.08
C PHE A 749 26.59 -6.74 -15.22
N ARG A 750 27.25 -6.99 -16.37
CA ARG A 750 26.68 -7.80 -17.47
C ARG A 750 26.34 -9.21 -16.98
N ASN A 751 27.27 -9.88 -16.30
CA ASN A 751 27.06 -11.21 -15.72
C ASN A 751 25.96 -11.22 -14.65
N GLY A 752 25.95 -10.25 -13.72
CA GLY A 752 24.92 -10.15 -12.69
C GLY A 752 23.52 -9.98 -13.27
N ILE A 753 23.34 -9.03 -14.21
CA ILE A 753 22.06 -8.81 -14.89
C ILE A 753 21.64 -10.05 -15.68
N ALA A 754 22.56 -10.70 -16.42
CA ALA A 754 22.25 -11.92 -17.15
C ALA A 754 21.76 -13.05 -16.21
N ILE A 755 22.43 -13.24 -15.08
CA ILE A 755 22.06 -14.23 -14.05
C ILE A 755 20.69 -13.91 -13.45
N ASP A 756 20.43 -12.66 -13.06
CA ASP A 756 19.14 -12.23 -12.50
C ASP A 756 17.99 -12.50 -13.48
N TYR A 757 18.14 -12.12 -14.76
CA TYR A 757 17.12 -12.36 -15.78
C TYR A 757 16.94 -13.84 -16.14
N ILE A 758 17.99 -14.66 -16.07
CA ILE A 758 17.89 -16.11 -16.21
C ILE A 758 17.04 -16.67 -15.04
N HIS A 759 17.33 -16.32 -13.78
CA HIS A 759 16.53 -16.77 -12.64
C HIS A 759 15.06 -16.29 -12.73
N TRP A 760 14.82 -15.05 -13.16
CA TRP A 760 13.47 -14.54 -13.40
C TRP A 760 12.72 -15.31 -14.48
N LEU A 761 13.37 -15.72 -15.58
CA LEU A 761 12.75 -16.60 -16.58
C LEU A 761 12.35 -17.96 -15.98
N GLY A 762 13.19 -18.54 -15.11
CA GLY A 762 12.83 -19.71 -14.33
C GLY A 762 11.58 -19.47 -13.48
N ARG A 763 11.55 -18.38 -12.70
CA ARG A 763 10.43 -18.00 -11.82
C ARG A 763 9.11 -17.78 -12.58
N ILE A 764 9.16 -17.06 -13.71
CA ILE A 764 8.00 -16.84 -14.61
C ILE A 764 7.45 -18.18 -15.11
N MET A 765 8.33 -19.09 -15.57
CA MET A 765 7.93 -20.37 -16.17
C MET A 765 7.65 -21.49 -15.16
N ARG A 766 7.73 -21.23 -13.83
CA ARG A 766 7.14 -22.08 -12.78
C ARG A 766 5.66 -21.79 -12.51
N SER A 767 5.11 -20.70 -13.07
CA SER A 767 3.76 -20.24 -12.73
C SER A 767 2.65 -21.07 -13.38
N ASP A 768 1.51 -21.16 -12.70
CA ASP A 768 0.30 -21.80 -13.25
C ASP A 768 -0.25 -21.07 -14.50
N ALA A 769 -0.01 -19.75 -14.59
CA ALA A 769 -0.26 -18.97 -15.79
C ALA A 769 0.61 -19.44 -16.97
N ALA A 770 1.90 -19.68 -16.76
CA ALA A 770 2.78 -20.26 -17.78
C ALA A 770 2.38 -21.71 -18.11
N ALA A 771 2.01 -22.53 -17.13
CA ALA A 771 1.52 -23.89 -17.38
C ALA A 771 0.23 -23.90 -18.24
N SER A 772 -0.66 -22.93 -18.01
CA SER A 772 -1.91 -22.74 -18.77
C SER A 772 -1.67 -22.18 -20.18
N MET A 773 -0.73 -21.24 -20.34
CA MET A 773 -0.36 -20.67 -21.64
C MET A 773 0.40 -21.65 -22.52
N PHE A 774 1.22 -22.51 -21.92
CA PHE A 774 2.10 -23.43 -22.65
C PHE A 774 1.83 -24.90 -22.27
N PRO A 775 0.64 -25.43 -22.61
CA PRO A 775 0.27 -26.79 -22.27
C PRO A 775 1.14 -27.82 -23.01
N ILE A 776 1.52 -28.89 -22.33
CA ILE A 776 2.44 -29.93 -22.84
C ILE A 776 1.85 -30.65 -24.07
N HIS A 777 0.51 -30.71 -24.20
CA HIS A 777 -0.19 -31.35 -25.31
C HIS A 777 -1.31 -30.46 -25.86
N GLY A 778 -1.03 -29.70 -26.93
CA GLY A 778 -2.02 -28.91 -27.65
C GLY A 778 -1.64 -28.74 -29.12
N ASN A 779 -2.56 -29.06 -30.05
CA ASN A 779 -2.34 -28.99 -31.50
C ASN A 779 -2.50 -27.58 -32.11
N ILE A 780 -2.60 -26.55 -31.27
CA ILE A 780 -2.72 -25.15 -31.69
C ILE A 780 -1.44 -24.46 -31.25
N PHE A 781 -0.70 -23.88 -32.19
CA PHE A 781 0.46 -23.05 -31.92
C PHE A 781 0.01 -21.59 -31.76
N PRO A 782 0.03 -21.01 -30.55
CA PRO A 782 -0.39 -19.64 -30.32
C PRO A 782 0.76 -18.63 -30.52
N ASP A 783 0.40 -17.37 -30.80
CA ASP A 783 1.30 -16.23 -31.08
C ASP A 783 2.32 -15.88 -29.98
N TRP A 784 2.24 -16.53 -28.81
CA TRP A 784 3.15 -16.35 -27.68
C TRP A 784 4.27 -17.42 -27.61
N LEU A 785 4.24 -18.45 -28.46
CA LEU A 785 5.37 -19.40 -28.56
C LEU A 785 6.62 -18.74 -29.19
N GLU A 786 6.42 -17.75 -30.05
CA GLU A 786 7.50 -16.94 -30.63
C GLU A 786 8.24 -16.13 -29.55
N ASP A 787 7.55 -15.67 -28.50
CA ASP A 787 8.16 -14.91 -27.39
C ASP A 787 9.14 -15.80 -26.59
N LEU A 788 8.72 -17.04 -26.31
CA LEU A 788 9.53 -18.04 -25.63
C LEU A 788 10.72 -18.50 -26.48
N THR A 789 10.56 -18.56 -27.80
CA THR A 789 11.65 -18.82 -28.75
C THR A 789 12.64 -17.65 -28.82
N SER A 790 12.13 -16.42 -28.91
CA SER A 790 12.91 -15.19 -28.96
C SER A 790 13.78 -15.01 -27.71
N VAL A 791 13.22 -15.20 -26.51
CA VAL A 791 13.99 -15.06 -25.27
C VAL A 791 15.05 -16.15 -25.13
N SER A 792 14.77 -17.37 -25.59
CA SER A 792 15.74 -18.48 -25.61
C SER A 792 16.92 -18.20 -26.55
N GLN A 793 16.66 -17.62 -27.72
CA GLN A 793 17.71 -17.15 -28.64
C GLN A 793 18.55 -16.02 -28.04
N GLN A 794 17.95 -15.10 -27.29
CA GLN A 794 18.70 -14.04 -26.60
C GLN A 794 19.52 -14.56 -25.41
N LEU A 795 19.01 -15.56 -24.69
CA LEU A 795 19.79 -16.27 -23.67
C LEU A 795 21.01 -16.96 -24.29
N ALA A 796 20.86 -17.62 -25.44
CA ALA A 796 21.97 -18.23 -26.16
C ALA A 796 23.03 -17.19 -26.60
N LYS A 797 22.60 -16.05 -27.15
CA LYS A 797 23.50 -14.92 -27.49
C LYS A 797 24.22 -14.35 -26.26
N ALA A 798 23.51 -14.14 -25.15
CA ALA A 798 24.13 -13.70 -23.90
C ALA A 798 25.14 -14.72 -23.37
N ARG A 799 24.85 -16.03 -23.49
CA ARG A 799 25.78 -17.11 -23.13
C ARG A 799 27.00 -17.19 -24.04
N LEU A 800 26.86 -16.89 -25.33
CA LEU A 800 27.96 -16.79 -26.29
C LEU A 800 28.84 -15.56 -26.00
N ALA A 801 28.24 -14.42 -25.64
CA ALA A 801 28.94 -13.18 -25.33
C ALA A 801 29.64 -13.16 -23.94
N LEU A 802 29.07 -13.82 -22.93
CA LEU A 802 29.52 -13.74 -21.53
C LEU A 802 30.24 -15.01 -21.02
N GLY A 803 30.13 -16.14 -21.72
CA GLY A 803 30.85 -17.36 -21.40
C GLY A 803 30.25 -18.19 -20.26
N GLU A 804 31.09 -19.03 -19.66
CA GLU A 804 30.75 -20.02 -18.62
C GLU A 804 30.01 -19.51 -17.36
N PRO A 805 30.14 -18.24 -16.89
CA PRO A 805 29.45 -17.77 -15.68
C PRO A 805 27.92 -17.95 -15.67
N LEU A 806 27.28 -18.11 -16.83
CA LEU A 806 25.83 -18.33 -16.92
C LEU A 806 25.42 -19.81 -16.84
N ASP A 807 26.35 -20.76 -17.00
CA ASP A 807 26.02 -22.20 -17.10
C ASP A 807 25.33 -22.73 -15.86
N ALA A 808 25.73 -22.27 -14.66
CA ALA A 808 25.12 -22.68 -13.40
C ALA A 808 23.62 -22.29 -13.34
N SER A 809 23.29 -21.06 -13.73
CA SER A 809 21.90 -20.57 -13.75
C SER A 809 21.07 -21.23 -14.85
N ILE A 810 21.65 -21.49 -16.03
CA ILE A 810 20.99 -22.23 -17.12
C ILE A 810 20.72 -23.68 -16.71
N ALA A 811 21.69 -24.34 -16.07
CA ALA A 811 21.52 -25.69 -15.55
C ALA A 811 20.45 -25.75 -14.45
N LEU A 812 20.35 -24.73 -13.60
CA LEU A 812 19.32 -24.64 -12.56
C LEU A 812 17.91 -24.66 -13.17
N ILE A 813 17.66 -23.88 -14.23
CA ILE A 813 16.36 -23.90 -14.96
C ILE A 813 16.10 -25.27 -15.60
N LYS A 814 17.09 -25.86 -16.27
CA LYS A 814 16.94 -27.15 -16.95
C LYS A 814 16.59 -28.28 -15.97
N ASN A 815 17.22 -28.27 -14.79
CA ASN A 815 17.04 -29.30 -13.76
C ASN A 815 15.81 -29.09 -12.87
N ASP A 816 15.18 -27.90 -12.90
CA ASP A 816 14.04 -27.58 -12.05
C ASP A 816 12.76 -28.28 -12.53
N LEU A 817 12.21 -29.19 -11.71
CA LEU A 817 11.01 -29.96 -12.04
C LEU A 817 9.76 -29.10 -12.30
N TRP A 818 9.68 -27.89 -11.74
CA TRP A 818 8.50 -27.02 -11.82
C TRP A 818 8.53 -26.05 -13.00
N VAL A 819 9.69 -25.85 -13.63
CA VAL A 819 9.79 -25.05 -14.86
C VAL A 819 9.15 -25.80 -16.03
N ALA A 820 8.24 -25.13 -16.73
CA ALA A 820 7.55 -25.64 -17.91
C ALA A 820 8.51 -26.33 -18.91
N PRO A 821 8.27 -27.59 -19.32
CA PRO A 821 9.19 -28.35 -20.18
C PRO A 821 9.56 -27.65 -21.48
N ILE A 822 8.59 -26.96 -22.10
CA ILE A 822 8.76 -26.23 -23.37
C ILE A 822 9.84 -25.14 -23.31
N LEU A 823 10.06 -24.49 -22.15
CA LEU A 823 11.16 -23.53 -22.01
C LEU A 823 12.50 -24.27 -22.07
N LYS A 824 12.61 -25.43 -21.43
CA LYS A 824 13.84 -26.22 -21.39
C LYS A 824 14.20 -26.74 -22.77
N GLU A 825 13.20 -27.19 -23.53
CA GLU A 825 13.32 -27.60 -24.93
C GLU A 825 13.75 -26.44 -25.83
N SER A 826 13.12 -25.26 -25.69
CA SER A 826 13.49 -24.06 -26.45
C SER A 826 14.89 -23.55 -26.13
N ILE A 827 15.29 -23.52 -24.85
CA ILE A 827 16.66 -23.20 -24.43
C ILE A 827 17.66 -24.24 -24.95
N ALA A 828 17.31 -25.54 -24.94
CA ALA A 828 18.17 -26.57 -25.50
C ALA A 828 18.36 -26.40 -27.01
N ALA A 829 17.29 -26.16 -27.77
CA ALA A 829 17.35 -25.88 -29.20
C ALA A 829 18.16 -24.61 -29.52
N ALA A 830 17.93 -23.52 -28.78
CA ALA A 830 18.64 -22.25 -28.97
C ALA A 830 20.15 -22.35 -28.68
N LEU A 831 20.57 -23.22 -27.76
CA LEU A 831 21.99 -23.47 -27.44
C LEU A 831 22.69 -24.46 -28.40
N ILE A 832 21.96 -25.08 -29.33
CA ILE A 832 22.51 -25.98 -30.37
C ILE A 832 22.79 -25.20 -31.67
N VAL A 833 22.08 -24.09 -31.91
CA VAL A 833 22.30 -23.22 -33.07
C VAL A 833 23.52 -22.32 -32.83
N PRO A 834 24.49 -22.22 -33.77
CA PRO A 834 25.69 -21.38 -33.62
C PRO A 834 25.43 -19.88 -33.51
#